data_AF-A0A8B7JF01-F1
#
_entry.id   AF-A0A8B7JF01-F1
#
_cell.length_a   1.000
_cell.length_b   1.000
_cell.length_c   1.000
_cell.angle_alpha   90.00
_cell.angle_beta   90.00
_cell.angle_gamma   90.00
#
_symmetry.space_group_name_H-M   'P 1'
#
loop_
_entity.id
_entity.type
_entity.pdbx_description
1 polymer ?
#
loop_
_entity_poly.entity_id
_entity_poly.type
_entity_poly.pdbx_seq_one_letter_code
_entity_poly.pdbx_strand_id
1 'polypeptide(L)'
;MCYQEGIDLLLQVVKATKDEVKKQHYRQKISEYMTRAEDIKKHIEKEKQDGKYHKQIKIDENATGFSYEKLFQEYLNEIVTEVWVEDPYIRHVHQLYNFLRFCEMLVKGPCKVKTIHLLTSYDEGSGKIQQISSLEEIKQSLKNHGVTLNVSFSSSIHDREIRFNSGWMIKIGRGLDYFKKPQVTIKEDNLGLGEPVSESEKSSKLECWIKNKDKTIHKRDLKIEDLKKKNHDVRQFVMQLHDRKEVAESQVDSLTYKNDHLRKELAVIDKLSEQLEKEKELLLNTADKELEEAKIQVILEAEAEKKQGKSPSRLDTFIKTLQEDRDYYKSEADNLQKVLRNASSSPKQKPTCGSMSKRFSAIQGASSDPEVLKILRECEEHKSMLEKYERHVAEIQGNIKVLTAERDKIVILYERAQEEISRLRQEVIKCPKTTKSTVTAQAILRRVETERDTALSDFRRMTTERDSLREQLKISQGTAFNEKAHLEQRIEELETTVQNLDSERLEQMSKLALMKETVDSLETEMKTLARRTLDSETELSRQKVECVSLGLLKEKTEQSLLETQQSLAKKKYELQLTQEKIMLLDEKIDNFSKQSLIQEEEICALKKTITQFDKEKETLQDRVKEGKKKIATLEESLMVKEKNISDFKILISELERSTKKSAEALCICEKDITSLHQQLEETNDELTQTNKSRESLVQENDRLQEHLSNIKQENQVLHKKLAKYQNELDDVKLKAQDSNKDIVRLKGVLMSKERENCELLENYHKACEEGESWETKCHQAEADCSSVRLALISAESENRRLKERIASLEIEMQQNLTTEKAYKSQISTLNKSLLKMEGELQNLQREKVSILADLTSTRELCIKLDTGKELLNQQLTSRVEEVERLQSDCESSHSEIELLRKQLTNERASMKNLESLLVSSREKELQSQIAEQERDSEIQLLKEQLALAENELAVQSRDFTQLRNTTVQLESELDITKRQLGTERFERERAVQELRLQNLTTSYQLSSTLRTSSPERCHHQSPDWSLDRSLEGESSFKDF
;
A
#
# COMPACT_ATOMS: atom_id res chain seq x y z
N MET A 1 7.11 -43.26 -17.92
CA MET A 1 6.95 -44.73 -17.89
C MET A 1 5.51 -45.08 -18.23
N CYS A 2 4.67 -45.60 -17.32
CA CYS A 2 3.37 -46.22 -17.65
C CYS A 2 2.47 -45.47 -18.66
N TYR A 3 2.32 -44.13 -18.54
CA TYR A 3 1.56 -43.35 -19.53
C TYR A 3 2.22 -43.36 -20.92
N GLN A 4 3.54 -43.20 -21.02
CA GLN A 4 4.27 -43.23 -22.29
C GLN A 4 4.19 -44.61 -22.94
N GLU A 5 4.39 -45.69 -22.17
CA GLU A 5 4.21 -47.07 -22.65
C GLU A 5 2.78 -47.31 -23.16
N GLY A 6 1.77 -46.83 -22.42
CA GLY A 6 0.37 -46.88 -22.86
C GLY A 6 0.08 -46.04 -24.11
N ILE A 7 0.70 -44.86 -24.24
CA ILE A 7 0.63 -44.00 -25.44
C ILE A 7 1.27 -44.68 -26.63
N ASP A 8 2.45 -45.29 -26.49
CA ASP A 8 3.15 -46.00 -27.57
C ASP A 8 2.37 -47.24 -28.04
N LEU A 9 1.77 -47.99 -27.11
CA LEU A 9 0.87 -49.10 -27.44
C LEU A 9 -0.39 -48.60 -28.17
N LEU A 10 -1.01 -47.50 -27.72
CA LEU A 10 -2.14 -46.89 -28.42
C LEU A 10 -1.76 -46.33 -29.80
N LEU A 11 -0.56 -45.77 -29.96
CA LEU A 11 -0.02 -45.32 -31.25
C LEU A 11 0.20 -46.49 -32.22
N GLN A 12 0.63 -47.65 -31.72
CA GLN A 12 0.69 -48.89 -32.52
C GLN A 12 -0.72 -49.36 -32.93
N VAL A 13 -1.70 -49.34 -32.01
CA VAL A 13 -3.10 -49.66 -32.31
C VAL A 13 -3.70 -48.69 -33.33
N VAL A 14 -3.41 -47.38 -33.25
CA VAL A 14 -3.83 -46.37 -34.25
C VAL A 14 -3.23 -46.63 -35.62
N LYS A 15 -1.98 -47.09 -35.71
CA LYS A 15 -1.33 -47.48 -36.97
C LYS A 15 -1.94 -48.74 -37.58
N ALA A 16 -2.39 -49.69 -36.76
CA ALA A 16 -3.03 -50.94 -37.19
C ALA A 16 -4.54 -50.81 -37.53
N THR A 17 -5.22 -49.82 -36.96
CA THR A 17 -6.68 -49.65 -37.09
C THR A 17 -7.07 -49.08 -38.46
N LYS A 18 -7.98 -49.76 -39.17
CA LYS A 18 -8.55 -49.31 -40.47
C LYS A 18 -9.89 -48.58 -40.36
N ASP A 19 -10.56 -48.69 -39.21
CA ASP A 19 -11.82 -48.01 -38.90
C ASP A 19 -11.51 -46.58 -38.43
N GLU A 20 -11.81 -45.58 -39.26
CA GLU A 20 -11.40 -44.21 -39.00
C GLU A 20 -12.16 -43.56 -37.82
N VAL A 21 -13.34 -44.08 -37.45
CA VAL A 21 -14.08 -43.62 -36.25
C VAL A 21 -13.36 -44.10 -34.98
N LYS A 22 -13.01 -45.39 -34.92
CA LYS A 22 -12.19 -45.92 -33.81
C LYS A 22 -10.81 -45.27 -33.75
N LYS A 23 -10.21 -45.02 -34.90
CA LYS A 23 -8.90 -44.35 -35.01
C LYS A 23 -8.95 -42.91 -34.52
N GLN A 24 -10.02 -42.16 -34.81
CA GLN A 24 -10.23 -40.82 -34.25
C GLN A 24 -10.42 -40.87 -32.73
N HIS A 25 -11.19 -41.83 -32.21
CA HIS A 25 -11.34 -42.05 -30.78
C HIS A 25 -10.00 -42.36 -30.08
N TYR A 26 -9.17 -43.23 -30.67
CA TYR A 26 -7.84 -43.53 -30.13
C TYR A 26 -6.87 -42.35 -30.25
N ARG A 27 -6.90 -41.55 -31.33
CA ARG A 27 -6.14 -40.28 -31.42
C ARG A 27 -6.52 -39.33 -30.29
N GLN A 28 -7.83 -39.19 -30.00
CA GLN A 28 -8.33 -38.36 -28.91
C GLN A 28 -7.84 -38.88 -27.54
N LYS A 29 -7.93 -40.20 -27.28
CA LYS A 29 -7.40 -40.80 -26.06
C LYS A 29 -5.88 -40.67 -25.91
N ILE A 30 -5.12 -40.80 -27.00
CA ILE A 30 -3.68 -40.51 -27.01
C ILE A 30 -3.44 -39.05 -26.63
N SER A 31 -4.18 -38.10 -27.19
CA SER A 31 -4.05 -36.68 -26.84
C SER A 31 -4.34 -36.42 -25.36
N GLU A 32 -5.44 -36.97 -24.82
CA GLU A 32 -5.78 -36.87 -23.40
C GLU A 32 -4.67 -37.43 -22.50
N TYR A 33 -4.11 -38.60 -22.84
CA TYR A 33 -3.02 -39.21 -22.09
C TYR A 33 -1.68 -38.48 -22.27
N MET A 34 -1.40 -37.92 -23.44
CA MET A 34 -0.20 -37.10 -23.68
C MET A 34 -0.25 -35.82 -22.83
N THR A 35 -1.34 -35.05 -22.89
CA THR A 35 -1.52 -33.85 -22.05
C THR A 35 -1.40 -34.20 -20.57
N ARG A 36 -2.06 -35.27 -20.11
CA ARG A 36 -1.96 -35.68 -18.69
C ARG A 36 -0.58 -36.18 -18.30
N ALA A 37 0.16 -36.82 -19.20
CA ALA A 37 1.56 -37.21 -18.96
C ALA A 37 2.51 -36.01 -18.93
N GLU A 38 2.28 -35.01 -19.78
CA GLU A 38 3.01 -33.74 -19.76
C GLU A 38 2.73 -32.92 -18.51
N ASP A 39 1.48 -32.87 -18.04
CA ASP A 39 1.12 -32.12 -16.84
C ASP A 39 1.64 -32.81 -15.57
N ILE A 40 1.61 -34.14 -15.52
CA ILE A 40 2.30 -34.92 -14.47
C ILE A 40 3.82 -34.68 -14.55
N LYS A 41 4.42 -34.61 -15.75
CA LYS A 41 5.84 -34.28 -15.91
C LYS A 41 6.14 -32.87 -15.41
N LYS A 42 5.38 -31.85 -15.81
CA LYS A 42 5.53 -30.46 -15.35
C LYS A 42 5.39 -30.36 -13.83
N HIS A 43 4.43 -31.08 -13.24
CA HIS A 43 4.24 -31.12 -11.80
C HIS A 43 5.42 -31.76 -11.07
N ILE A 44 5.95 -32.89 -11.56
CA ILE A 44 7.15 -33.54 -11.01
C ILE A 44 8.40 -32.68 -11.21
N GLU A 45 8.59 -32.03 -12.36
CA GLU A 45 9.71 -31.11 -12.60
C GLU A 45 9.64 -29.91 -11.64
N LYS A 46 8.43 -29.40 -11.38
CA LYS A 46 8.20 -28.36 -10.37
C LYS A 46 8.48 -28.88 -8.95
N GLU A 47 7.99 -30.06 -8.55
CA GLU A 47 8.29 -30.62 -7.22
C GLU A 47 9.78 -30.92 -7.01
N LYS A 48 10.55 -31.18 -8.08
CA LYS A 48 12.02 -31.24 -8.00
C LYS A 48 12.64 -29.86 -7.79
N GLN A 49 12.19 -28.84 -8.52
CA GLN A 49 12.65 -27.46 -8.36
C GLN A 49 12.30 -26.88 -6.98
N ASP A 50 11.11 -27.21 -6.47
CA ASP A 50 10.62 -26.87 -5.12
C ASP A 50 11.26 -27.77 -4.03
N GLY A 51 12.22 -28.65 -4.37
CA GLY A 51 12.97 -29.51 -3.43
C GLY A 51 12.15 -30.59 -2.71
N LYS A 52 10.94 -30.88 -3.17
CA LYS A 52 9.90 -31.65 -2.46
C LYS A 52 9.70 -33.08 -3.00
N TYR A 53 10.15 -33.33 -4.23
CA TYR A 53 10.07 -34.63 -4.88
C TYR A 53 11.01 -35.65 -4.21
N HIS A 54 10.46 -36.76 -3.70
CA HIS A 54 11.21 -37.81 -3.02
C HIS A 54 10.94 -39.19 -3.65
N LYS A 55 12.01 -39.99 -3.79
CA LYS A 55 11.98 -41.37 -4.31
C LYS A 55 12.61 -42.31 -3.28
N GLN A 56 11.79 -43.14 -2.63
CA GLN A 56 12.26 -44.10 -1.64
C GLN A 56 12.63 -45.43 -2.31
N ILE A 57 13.87 -45.90 -2.10
CA ILE A 57 14.32 -47.23 -2.50
C ILE A 57 14.46 -48.07 -1.22
N LYS A 58 13.66 -49.14 -1.10
CA LYS A 58 13.78 -50.09 0.01
C LYS A 58 14.78 -51.19 -0.38
N ILE A 59 15.85 -51.33 0.40
CA ILE A 59 16.79 -52.45 0.29
C ILE A 59 16.44 -53.43 1.43
N ASP A 60 15.94 -54.61 1.07
CA ASP A 60 15.60 -55.65 2.03
C ASP A 60 16.83 -56.38 2.58
N GLU A 61 16.69 -57.03 3.73
CA GLU A 61 17.84 -57.65 4.40
C GLU A 61 18.44 -58.81 3.60
N ASN A 62 19.77 -58.79 3.43
CA ASN A 62 20.54 -59.72 2.60
C ASN A 62 20.27 -59.61 1.09
N ALA A 63 19.53 -58.58 0.63
CA ALA A 63 19.38 -58.31 -0.80
C ALA A 63 20.73 -58.01 -1.47
N THR A 64 20.89 -58.45 -2.71
CA THR A 64 22.13 -58.33 -3.48
C THR A 64 21.94 -57.44 -4.72
N GLY A 65 23.04 -57.03 -5.34
CA GLY A 65 23.00 -56.20 -6.55
C GLY A 65 22.66 -54.72 -6.31
N PHE A 66 22.98 -54.19 -5.12
CA PHE A 66 22.93 -52.76 -4.75
C PHE A 66 24.34 -52.19 -4.53
N SER A 67 25.20 -52.27 -5.55
CA SER A 67 26.47 -51.51 -5.55
C SER A 67 26.19 -50.00 -5.60
N TYR A 68 27.13 -49.17 -5.13
CA TYR A 68 27.00 -47.71 -5.25
C TYR A 68 26.77 -47.30 -6.70
N GLU A 69 27.56 -47.83 -7.63
CA GLU A 69 27.42 -47.59 -9.07
C GLU A 69 25.96 -47.74 -9.53
N LYS A 70 25.33 -48.89 -9.28
CA LYS A 70 23.94 -49.14 -9.69
C LYS A 70 22.92 -48.32 -8.89
N LEU A 71 23.23 -47.92 -7.66
CA LEU A 71 22.34 -47.11 -6.82
C LEU A 71 22.37 -45.62 -7.20
N PHE A 72 23.52 -45.10 -7.64
CA PHE A 72 23.73 -43.68 -7.96
C PHE A 72 23.74 -43.36 -9.45
N GLN A 73 23.88 -44.34 -10.35
CA GLN A 73 23.94 -44.14 -11.82
C GLN A 73 22.79 -43.31 -12.40
N GLU A 74 21.56 -43.40 -11.86
CA GLU A 74 20.43 -42.58 -12.31
C GLU A 74 20.56 -41.08 -11.96
N TYR A 75 21.41 -40.73 -11.00
CA TYR A 75 21.56 -39.38 -10.46
C TYR A 75 22.91 -38.72 -10.84
N LEU A 76 23.83 -39.48 -11.44
CA LEU A 76 25.16 -39.03 -11.87
C LEU A 76 25.19 -38.75 -13.37
N ASN A 77 25.30 -37.48 -13.74
CA ASN A 77 25.37 -36.99 -15.13
C ASN A 77 26.53 -35.99 -15.30
N GLU A 78 26.77 -35.53 -16.53
CA GLU A 78 27.87 -34.58 -16.83
C GLU A 78 27.80 -33.23 -16.10
N ILE A 79 26.64 -32.88 -15.53
CA ILE A 79 26.41 -31.63 -14.78
C ILE A 79 26.94 -31.75 -13.34
N VAL A 80 27.08 -32.97 -12.81
CA VAL A 80 27.62 -33.20 -11.46
C VAL A 80 29.13 -32.93 -11.47
N THR A 81 29.51 -31.81 -10.87
CA THR A 81 30.90 -31.36 -10.70
C THR A 81 31.32 -31.30 -9.24
N GLU A 82 30.36 -31.34 -8.30
CA GLU A 82 30.63 -31.20 -6.86
C GLU A 82 29.66 -32.04 -6.03
N VAL A 83 30.21 -32.69 -4.99
CA VAL A 83 29.52 -33.68 -4.16
C VAL A 83 29.79 -33.40 -2.69
N TRP A 84 28.75 -33.41 -1.85
CA TRP A 84 28.87 -33.42 -0.39
C TRP A 84 28.43 -34.78 0.15
N VAL A 85 29.20 -35.33 1.08
CA VAL A 85 28.94 -36.61 1.76
C VAL A 85 29.00 -36.34 3.26
N GLU A 86 27.85 -36.43 3.92
CA GLU A 86 27.71 -36.32 5.36
C GLU A 86 27.43 -37.73 5.91
N ASP A 87 28.42 -38.31 6.59
CA ASP A 87 28.31 -39.65 7.17
C ASP A 87 29.16 -39.75 8.45
N PRO A 88 28.56 -39.87 9.64
CA PRO A 88 29.28 -39.93 10.91
C PRO A 88 30.14 -41.19 11.08
N TYR A 89 29.98 -42.21 10.22
CA TYR A 89 30.59 -43.53 10.38
C TYR A 89 31.69 -43.83 9.36
N ILE A 90 32.33 -42.83 8.75
CA ILE A 90 33.58 -43.06 7.97
C ILE A 90 34.78 -43.10 8.94
N ARG A 91 34.83 -44.14 9.77
CA ARG A 91 35.80 -44.31 10.88
C ARG A 91 36.74 -45.50 10.65
N HIS A 92 36.18 -46.70 10.57
CA HIS A 92 36.95 -47.93 10.55
C HIS A 92 37.36 -48.34 9.12
N VAL A 93 38.36 -49.22 9.00
CA VAL A 93 38.97 -49.65 7.72
C VAL A 93 37.95 -50.04 6.63
N HIS A 94 36.89 -50.77 6.98
CA HIS A 94 35.86 -51.17 6.00
C HIS A 94 34.98 -49.99 5.54
N GLN A 95 34.71 -49.03 6.41
CA GLN A 95 33.98 -47.80 6.09
C GLN A 95 34.82 -46.86 5.22
N LEU A 96 36.14 -46.82 5.45
CA LEU A 96 37.11 -46.13 4.59
C LEU A 96 37.17 -46.76 3.18
N TYR A 97 37.19 -48.09 3.07
CA TYR A 97 37.06 -48.77 1.77
C TYR A 97 35.68 -48.55 1.10
N ASN A 98 34.61 -48.42 1.88
CA ASN A 98 33.28 -48.07 1.39
C ASN A 98 33.28 -46.66 0.79
N PHE A 99 33.85 -45.67 1.48
CA PHE A 99 34.02 -44.30 0.96
C PHE A 99 34.93 -44.25 -0.27
N LEU A 100 36.04 -45.01 -0.28
CA LEU A 100 36.93 -45.11 -1.45
C LEU A 100 36.19 -45.67 -2.69
N ARG A 101 35.39 -46.73 -2.53
CA ARG A 101 34.56 -47.30 -3.61
C ARG A 101 33.50 -46.33 -4.13
N PHE A 102 32.96 -45.47 -3.27
CA PHE A 102 32.05 -44.40 -3.67
C PHE A 102 32.81 -43.33 -4.49
N CYS A 103 34.03 -42.94 -4.07
CA CYS A 103 34.87 -42.02 -4.83
C CYS A 103 35.32 -42.61 -6.18
N GLU A 104 35.69 -43.89 -6.24
CA GLU A 104 36.01 -44.59 -7.50
C GLU A 104 34.87 -44.50 -8.51
N MET A 105 33.62 -44.65 -8.07
CA MET A 105 32.43 -44.53 -8.93
C MET A 105 32.28 -43.10 -9.47
N LEU A 106 32.53 -42.07 -8.66
CA LEU A 106 32.47 -40.67 -9.11
C LEU A 106 33.57 -40.34 -10.15
N VAL A 107 34.76 -40.95 -10.03
CA VAL A 107 35.88 -40.76 -10.97
C VAL A 107 35.72 -41.59 -12.26
N LYS A 108 35.06 -42.76 -12.18
CA LYS A 108 34.86 -43.68 -13.33
C LYS A 108 33.57 -43.44 -14.11
N GLY A 109 32.60 -42.74 -13.51
CA GLY A 109 31.31 -42.46 -14.11
C GLY A 109 31.35 -41.39 -15.22
N PRO A 110 30.20 -41.07 -15.85
CA PRO A 110 30.11 -40.01 -16.85
C PRO A 110 30.15 -38.59 -16.25
N CYS A 111 30.23 -38.45 -14.92
CA CYS A 111 30.26 -37.16 -14.23
C CYS A 111 31.69 -36.60 -14.15
N LYS A 112 31.81 -35.26 -14.16
CA LYS A 112 33.10 -34.55 -14.19
C LYS A 112 33.35 -33.90 -12.83
N VAL A 113 33.32 -34.72 -11.78
CA VAL A 113 33.49 -34.28 -10.39
C VAL A 113 34.88 -33.69 -10.18
N LYS A 114 34.93 -32.43 -9.74
CA LYS A 114 36.15 -31.69 -9.38
C LYS A 114 36.38 -31.66 -7.87
N THR A 115 35.31 -31.59 -7.09
CA THR A 115 35.38 -31.42 -5.64
C THR A 115 34.46 -32.40 -4.92
N ILE A 116 34.98 -33.06 -3.89
CA ILE A 116 34.22 -33.90 -2.96
C ILE A 116 34.43 -33.33 -1.56
N HIS A 117 33.36 -33.05 -0.84
CA HIS A 117 33.38 -32.62 0.56
C HIS A 117 32.88 -33.77 1.44
N LEU A 118 33.75 -34.32 2.28
CA LEU A 118 33.39 -35.32 3.29
C LEU A 118 33.27 -34.65 4.67
N LEU A 119 32.11 -34.79 5.30
CA LEU A 119 31.88 -34.43 6.69
C LEU A 119 31.62 -35.72 7.49
N THR A 120 32.57 -36.07 8.36
CA THR A 120 32.52 -37.28 9.21
C THR A 120 32.77 -36.93 10.67
N SER A 121 32.69 -37.92 11.57
CA SER A 121 33.02 -37.76 12.99
C SER A 121 34.29 -38.53 13.34
N TYR A 122 35.03 -38.04 14.34
CA TYR A 122 36.26 -38.70 14.77
C TYR A 122 35.99 -40.11 15.32
N ASP A 123 36.90 -41.04 15.03
CA ASP A 123 36.97 -42.32 15.75
C ASP A 123 37.58 -42.12 17.16
N GLU A 124 37.32 -43.07 18.05
CA GLU A 124 37.68 -42.94 19.47
C GLU A 124 39.05 -43.56 19.78
N GLY A 125 39.79 -42.94 20.72
CA GLY A 125 41.11 -43.40 21.13
C GLY A 125 42.14 -43.43 20.00
N SER A 126 42.83 -44.55 19.83
CA SER A 126 43.89 -44.73 18.83
C SER A 126 43.38 -44.82 17.39
N GLY A 127 42.11 -45.15 17.16
CA GLY A 127 41.51 -45.24 15.83
C GLY A 127 41.58 -43.92 15.05
N LYS A 128 41.51 -42.78 15.75
CA LYS A 128 41.58 -41.43 15.16
C LYS A 128 42.81 -41.20 14.26
N ILE A 129 43.98 -41.72 14.65
CA ILE A 129 45.21 -41.54 13.87
C ILE A 129 45.12 -42.34 12.55
N GLN A 130 44.60 -43.58 12.63
CA GLN A 130 44.40 -44.43 11.46
C GLN A 130 43.34 -43.86 10.51
N GLN A 131 42.25 -43.31 11.05
CA GLN A 131 41.20 -42.63 10.30
C GLN A 131 41.77 -41.43 9.50
N ILE A 132 42.52 -40.55 10.17
CA ILE A 132 43.10 -39.36 9.55
C ILE A 132 44.14 -39.73 8.48
N SER A 133 45.07 -40.67 8.77
CA SER A 133 46.05 -41.15 7.77
C SER A 133 45.35 -41.70 6.52
N SER A 134 44.37 -42.59 6.71
CA SER A 134 43.66 -43.24 5.61
C SER A 134 42.87 -42.24 4.75
N LEU A 135 42.28 -41.21 5.36
CA LEU A 135 41.56 -40.16 4.64
C LEU A 135 42.50 -39.22 3.87
N GLU A 136 43.69 -38.92 4.42
CA GLU A 136 44.72 -38.14 3.72
C GLU A 136 45.35 -38.94 2.56
N GLU A 137 45.54 -40.24 2.72
CA GLU A 137 45.94 -41.17 1.64
C GLU A 137 44.91 -41.19 0.49
N ILE A 138 43.61 -41.28 0.81
CA ILE A 138 42.52 -41.20 -0.18
C ILE A 138 42.51 -39.82 -0.87
N LYS A 139 42.68 -38.74 -0.10
CA LYS A 139 42.74 -37.35 -0.59
C LYS A 139 43.91 -37.12 -1.55
N GLN A 140 45.10 -37.60 -1.24
CA GLN A 140 46.25 -37.51 -2.15
C GLN A 140 46.07 -38.41 -3.39
N SER A 141 45.44 -39.58 -3.24
CA SER A 141 45.10 -40.45 -4.38
C SER A 141 44.09 -39.80 -5.34
N LEU A 142 43.07 -39.11 -4.82
CA LEU A 142 42.11 -38.36 -5.64
C LEU A 142 42.73 -37.11 -6.28
N LYS A 143 43.64 -36.41 -5.58
CA LYS A 143 44.40 -35.28 -6.15
C LYS A 143 45.20 -35.69 -7.38
N ASN A 144 45.76 -36.90 -7.41
CA ASN A 144 46.46 -37.45 -8.58
C ASN A 144 45.51 -37.70 -9.79
N HIS A 145 44.20 -37.77 -9.58
CA HIS A 145 43.17 -37.88 -10.61
C HIS A 145 42.49 -36.54 -10.93
N GLY A 146 43.00 -35.42 -10.40
CA GLY A 146 42.44 -34.08 -10.60
C GLY A 146 41.20 -33.76 -9.76
N VAL A 147 40.92 -34.55 -8.71
CA VAL A 147 39.76 -34.37 -7.82
C VAL A 147 40.21 -33.93 -6.43
N THR A 148 39.69 -32.80 -5.95
CA THR A 148 39.97 -32.26 -4.62
C THR A 148 39.03 -32.88 -3.60
N LEU A 149 39.57 -33.59 -2.60
CA LEU A 149 38.82 -34.06 -1.43
C LEU A 149 39.04 -33.12 -0.24
N ASN A 150 37.97 -32.45 0.19
CA ASN A 150 37.93 -31.67 1.42
C ASN A 150 37.37 -32.55 2.55
N VAL A 151 38.12 -32.75 3.63
CA VAL A 151 37.68 -33.55 4.78
C VAL A 151 37.45 -32.63 5.98
N SER A 152 36.23 -32.64 6.51
CA SER A 152 35.82 -31.91 7.71
C SER A 152 35.37 -32.89 8.79
N PHE A 153 35.62 -32.55 10.06
CA PHE A 153 35.26 -33.38 11.21
C PHE A 153 34.30 -32.65 12.15
N SER A 154 33.18 -33.29 12.48
CA SER A 154 32.23 -32.80 13.50
C SER A 154 31.78 -33.94 14.41
N SER A 155 31.60 -33.67 15.70
CA SER A 155 31.06 -34.61 16.68
C SER A 155 29.53 -34.56 16.78
N SER A 156 28.87 -33.54 16.22
CA SER A 156 27.42 -33.31 16.35
C SER A 156 26.59 -33.76 15.14
N ILE A 157 27.20 -34.42 14.15
CA ILE A 157 26.50 -34.91 12.96
C ILE A 157 25.84 -36.27 13.19
N HIS A 158 24.57 -36.39 12.79
CA HIS A 158 23.75 -37.60 12.96
C HIS A 158 23.00 -38.01 11.68
N ASP A 159 22.70 -37.06 10.80
CA ASP A 159 22.18 -37.32 9.46
C ASP A 159 23.19 -38.11 8.61
N ARG A 160 22.68 -38.85 7.63
CA ARG A 160 23.47 -39.54 6.60
C ARG A 160 22.95 -39.14 5.23
N GLU A 161 23.67 -38.26 4.56
CA GLU A 161 23.18 -37.54 3.39
C GLU A 161 24.27 -37.38 2.34
N ILE A 162 23.91 -37.59 1.08
CA ILE A 162 24.76 -37.32 -0.08
C ILE A 162 24.03 -36.28 -0.93
N ARG A 163 24.68 -35.14 -1.18
CA ARG A 163 24.16 -34.06 -2.02
C ARG A 163 25.02 -33.94 -3.29
N PHE A 164 24.37 -33.82 -4.43
CA PHE A 164 25.01 -33.49 -5.72
C PHE A 164 24.63 -32.07 -6.13
N ASN A 165 25.57 -31.30 -6.71
CA ASN A 165 25.30 -29.92 -7.17
C ASN A 165 24.26 -29.82 -8.30
N SER A 166 23.80 -30.95 -8.85
CA SER A 166 22.62 -31.05 -9.72
C SER A 166 21.27 -30.95 -8.97
N GLY A 167 21.26 -30.71 -7.66
CA GLY A 167 20.05 -30.59 -6.83
C GLY A 167 19.50 -31.92 -6.27
N TRP A 168 20.21 -33.04 -6.48
CA TRP A 168 19.81 -34.33 -5.88
C TRP A 168 20.32 -34.46 -4.44
N MET A 169 19.43 -34.84 -3.52
CA MET A 169 19.72 -35.16 -2.12
C MET A 169 19.31 -36.61 -1.85
N ILE A 170 20.24 -37.41 -1.30
CA ILE A 170 20.04 -38.85 -1.07
C ILE A 170 20.37 -39.16 0.39
N LYS A 171 19.35 -39.42 1.21
CA LYS A 171 19.49 -39.84 2.60
C LYS A 171 19.48 -41.37 2.70
N ILE A 172 20.49 -41.97 3.34
CA ILE A 172 20.62 -43.44 3.47
C ILE A 172 20.70 -43.82 4.95
N GLY A 173 19.76 -44.64 5.44
CA GLY A 173 19.60 -44.90 6.88
C GLY A 173 20.84 -45.46 7.61
N ARG A 174 21.75 -46.12 6.90
CA ARG A 174 23.04 -46.64 7.42
C ARG A 174 24.27 -45.86 6.92
N GLY A 175 24.08 -44.74 6.22
CA GLY A 175 25.14 -44.10 5.45
C GLY A 175 25.66 -45.02 4.35
N LEU A 176 26.94 -44.91 4.02
CA LEU A 176 27.62 -45.81 3.09
C LEU A 176 27.77 -47.24 3.66
N ASP A 177 27.68 -47.43 4.97
CA ASP A 177 27.95 -48.70 5.65
C ASP A 177 26.73 -49.66 5.72
N TYR A 178 26.11 -49.90 4.56
CA TYR A 178 24.98 -50.83 4.40
C TYR A 178 25.39 -52.26 3.98
N PHE A 179 26.68 -52.51 3.71
CA PHE A 179 27.19 -53.84 3.36
C PHE A 179 27.40 -54.75 4.58
N LYS A 180 27.21 -56.06 4.40
CA LYS A 180 27.56 -57.08 5.40
C LYS A 180 28.94 -57.67 5.12
N LYS A 181 29.67 -58.03 6.18
CA LYS A 181 30.96 -58.73 6.09
C LYS A 181 30.81 -60.06 5.32
N PRO A 182 31.64 -60.35 4.30
CA PRO A 182 31.56 -61.62 3.58
C PRO A 182 31.88 -62.81 4.50
N GLN A 183 31.05 -63.85 4.47
CA GLN A 183 31.33 -65.10 5.16
C GLN A 183 32.31 -65.94 4.34
N VAL A 184 33.42 -66.35 4.96
CA VAL A 184 34.41 -67.26 4.36
C VAL A 184 34.07 -68.68 4.77
N THR A 185 33.36 -69.42 3.94
CA THR A 185 33.08 -70.84 4.16
C THR A 185 34.30 -71.68 3.80
N ILE A 186 35.13 -71.99 4.80
CA ILE A 186 36.15 -73.04 4.67
C ILE A 186 35.43 -74.38 4.61
N LYS A 187 35.75 -75.22 3.61
CA LYS A 187 35.36 -76.63 3.59
C LYS A 187 36.48 -77.45 4.21
N GLU A 188 36.21 -78.06 5.36
CA GLU A 188 37.08 -79.08 5.96
C GLU A 188 36.48 -80.47 5.69
N ASP A 189 37.20 -81.31 4.95
CA ASP A 189 36.76 -82.67 4.64
C ASP A 189 37.25 -83.67 5.70
N ASN A 190 36.28 -84.26 6.40
CA ASN A 190 36.26 -85.62 6.97
C ASN A 190 37.58 -86.24 7.49
N LEU A 191 37.67 -86.42 8.81
CA LEU A 191 38.45 -87.51 9.41
C LEU A 191 37.86 -87.94 10.78
N GLY A 192 36.99 -88.96 10.74
CA GLY A 192 36.50 -89.63 11.95
C GLY A 192 37.38 -90.81 12.35
N LEU A 193 37.42 -91.14 13.64
CA LEU A 193 38.09 -92.34 14.17
C LEU A 193 37.14 -93.14 15.08
N GLY A 194 37.06 -94.44 14.81
CA GLY A 194 36.47 -95.47 15.66
C GLY A 194 37.51 -96.53 16.03
N GLU A 195 37.14 -97.46 16.90
CA GLU A 195 38.06 -98.33 17.64
C GLU A 195 38.70 -99.50 16.84
N PRO A 196 39.80 -100.12 17.33
CA PRO A 196 40.72 -100.92 16.51
C PRO A 196 40.70 -102.44 16.75
N VAL A 197 41.10 -103.25 15.75
CA VAL A 197 41.27 -104.72 15.90
C VAL A 197 42.49 -105.28 15.15
N SER A 198 43.27 -106.10 15.87
CA SER A 198 44.25 -107.11 15.40
C SER A 198 45.59 -106.68 14.77
N GLU A 199 46.48 -107.67 14.61
CA GLU A 199 47.93 -107.51 14.62
C GLU A 199 48.61 -107.77 13.25
N SER A 200 47.99 -108.57 12.38
CA SER A 200 48.61 -109.05 11.12
C SER A 200 48.86 -107.92 10.11
N GLU A 201 47.94 -106.96 10.00
CA GLU A 201 48.14 -105.79 9.14
C GLU A 201 49.22 -104.83 9.68
N LYS A 202 49.63 -104.93 10.96
CA LYS A 202 50.49 -103.92 11.60
C LYS A 202 51.82 -103.77 10.89
N SER A 203 52.50 -104.83 10.45
CA SER A 203 53.80 -104.67 9.75
C SER A 203 53.68 -103.92 8.42
N SER A 204 52.71 -104.28 7.57
CA SER A 204 52.50 -103.61 6.27
C SER A 204 51.98 -102.18 6.46
N LYS A 205 51.09 -101.96 7.43
CA LYS A 205 50.68 -100.60 7.84
C LYS A 205 51.84 -99.81 8.45
N LEU A 206 52.79 -100.43 9.14
CA LEU A 206 53.95 -99.77 9.73
C LEU A 206 54.97 -99.37 8.66
N GLU A 207 55.29 -100.22 7.68
CA GLU A 207 56.13 -99.83 6.53
C GLU A 207 55.48 -98.70 5.70
N CYS A 208 54.16 -98.77 5.48
CA CYS A 208 53.42 -97.71 4.80
C CYS A 208 53.38 -96.41 5.61
N TRP A 209 53.21 -96.50 6.93
CA TRP A 209 53.23 -95.37 7.87
C TRP A 209 54.62 -94.77 8.01
N ILE A 210 55.69 -95.58 7.99
CA ILE A 210 57.08 -95.12 7.90
C ILE A 210 57.28 -94.37 6.57
N LYS A 211 56.93 -94.95 5.41
CA LYS A 211 57.01 -94.23 4.12
C LYS A 211 56.19 -92.93 4.08
N ASN A 212 55.06 -92.84 4.78
CA ASN A 212 54.29 -91.59 4.90
C ASN A 212 54.87 -90.63 5.95
N LYS A 213 55.49 -91.14 7.03
CA LYS A 213 56.28 -90.35 7.97
C LYS A 213 57.48 -89.75 7.24
N ASP A 214 58.26 -90.53 6.50
CA ASP A 214 59.41 -90.07 5.74
C ASP A 214 59.01 -89.03 4.68
N LYS A 215 57.91 -89.25 3.95
CA LYS A 215 57.35 -88.23 3.04
C LYS A 215 56.92 -86.95 3.75
N THR A 216 56.36 -87.03 4.96
CA THR A 216 55.94 -85.84 5.74
C THR A 216 57.05 -85.24 6.59
N ILE A 217 58.15 -85.96 6.82
CA ILE A 217 59.42 -85.46 7.36
C ILE A 217 60.13 -84.71 6.24
N HIS A 218 60.38 -85.32 5.08
CA HIS A 218 60.99 -84.67 3.92
C HIS A 218 60.21 -83.43 3.45
N LYS A 219 58.87 -83.45 3.49
CA LYS A 219 58.04 -82.26 3.23
C LYS A 219 58.14 -81.19 4.33
N ARG A 220 58.41 -81.56 5.59
CA ARG A 220 58.75 -80.62 6.67
C ARG A 220 60.17 -80.09 6.52
N ASP A 221 61.14 -80.90 6.13
CA ASP A 221 62.55 -80.49 5.93
C ASP A 221 62.67 -79.49 4.79
N LEU A 222 62.03 -79.76 3.64
CA LEU A 222 61.88 -78.81 2.54
C LEU A 222 61.21 -77.50 2.99
N LYS A 223 60.26 -77.58 3.94
CA LYS A 223 59.60 -76.40 4.49
C LYS A 223 60.45 -75.66 5.52
N ILE A 224 61.27 -76.37 6.29
CA ILE A 224 62.28 -75.82 7.19
C ILE A 224 63.36 -75.11 6.38
N GLU A 225 63.77 -75.63 5.22
CA GLU A 225 64.75 -74.96 4.35
C GLU A 225 64.18 -73.72 3.66
N ASP A 226 62.93 -73.76 3.18
CA ASP A 226 62.18 -72.57 2.73
C ASP A 226 62.06 -71.50 3.83
N LEU A 227 61.83 -71.92 5.08
CA LEU A 227 61.76 -71.03 6.24
C LEU A 227 63.14 -70.50 6.65
N LYS A 228 64.20 -71.31 6.64
CA LYS A 228 65.59 -70.87 6.90
C LYS A 228 66.01 -69.83 5.88
N LYS A 229 65.74 -70.07 4.58
CA LYS A 229 66.04 -69.11 3.52
C LYS A 229 65.32 -67.78 3.78
N LYS A 230 64.00 -67.82 4.04
CA LYS A 230 63.24 -66.61 4.40
C LYS A 230 63.74 -65.93 5.67
N ASN A 231 64.23 -66.67 6.65
CA ASN A 231 64.84 -66.11 7.87
C ASN A 231 66.20 -65.46 7.58
N HIS A 232 66.97 -65.99 6.62
CA HIS A 232 68.19 -65.36 6.11
C HIS A 232 67.89 -64.09 5.31
N ASP A 233 66.93 -64.15 4.38
CA ASP A 233 66.46 -63.01 3.58
C ASP A 233 65.95 -61.87 4.52
N VAL A 234 65.16 -62.22 5.55
CA VAL A 234 64.68 -61.27 6.58
C VAL A 234 65.84 -60.72 7.42
N ARG A 235 66.82 -61.53 7.83
CA ARG A 235 68.01 -61.03 8.54
C ARG A 235 68.82 -60.06 7.70
N GLN A 236 69.00 -60.34 6.40
CA GLN A 236 69.68 -59.45 5.48
C GLN A 236 68.91 -58.13 5.29
N PHE A 237 67.58 -58.20 5.20
CA PHE A 237 66.72 -57.01 5.14
C PHE A 237 66.73 -56.19 6.44
N VAL A 238 66.71 -56.82 7.61
CA VAL A 238 66.87 -56.15 8.91
C VAL A 238 68.23 -55.48 9.04
N MET A 239 69.30 -56.10 8.52
CA MET A 239 70.63 -55.48 8.49
C MET A 239 70.66 -54.26 7.57
N GLN A 240 70.10 -54.34 6.36
CA GLN A 240 69.94 -53.18 5.45
C GLN A 240 69.05 -52.07 6.05
N LEU A 241 68.07 -52.41 6.90
CA LEU A 241 67.28 -51.43 7.65
C LEU A 241 68.09 -50.81 8.80
N HIS A 242 69.00 -51.54 9.43
CA HIS A 242 69.92 -50.99 10.42
C HIS A 242 70.90 -50.01 9.78
N ASP A 243 71.55 -50.39 8.67
CA ASP A 243 72.46 -49.51 7.91
C ASP A 243 71.76 -48.20 7.50
N ARG A 244 70.51 -48.30 7.04
CA ARG A 244 69.67 -47.13 6.68
C ARG A 244 69.26 -46.30 7.90
N LYS A 245 68.97 -46.93 9.04
CA LYS A 245 68.66 -46.25 10.30
C LYS A 245 69.87 -45.46 10.78
N GLU A 246 71.07 -46.05 10.76
CA GLU A 246 72.31 -45.42 11.22
C GLU A 246 72.73 -44.24 10.31
N VAL A 247 72.52 -44.36 8.99
CA VAL A 247 72.63 -43.23 8.05
C VAL A 247 71.58 -42.14 8.32
N ALA A 248 70.34 -42.51 8.65
CA ALA A 248 69.28 -41.55 8.97
C ALA A 248 69.53 -40.83 10.31
N GLU A 249 70.02 -41.52 11.34
CA GLU A 249 70.44 -40.93 12.61
C GLU A 249 71.62 -39.96 12.41
N SER A 250 72.62 -40.37 11.62
CA SER A 250 73.73 -39.47 11.22
C SER A 250 73.25 -38.20 10.47
N GLN A 251 72.19 -38.33 9.66
CA GLN A 251 71.56 -37.18 8.98
C GLN A 251 70.75 -36.30 9.96
N VAL A 252 70.04 -36.91 10.92
CA VAL A 252 69.30 -36.18 11.97
C VAL A 252 70.26 -35.40 12.86
N ASP A 253 71.40 -35.97 13.25
CA ASP A 253 72.43 -35.26 14.03
C ASP A 253 73.02 -34.08 13.24
N SER A 254 73.33 -34.28 11.96
CA SER A 254 73.82 -33.22 11.07
C SER A 254 72.81 -32.09 10.87
N LEU A 255 71.52 -32.43 10.71
CA LEU A 255 70.43 -31.46 10.61
C LEU A 255 70.15 -30.75 11.95
N THR A 256 70.30 -31.45 13.07
CA THR A 256 70.15 -30.87 14.42
C THR A 256 71.25 -29.85 14.70
N TYR A 257 72.52 -30.20 14.40
CA TYR A 257 73.64 -29.25 14.46
C TYR A 257 73.42 -28.03 13.56
N LYS A 258 72.90 -28.24 12.34
CA LYS A 258 72.59 -27.14 11.40
C LYS A 258 71.43 -26.26 11.89
N ASN A 259 70.40 -26.83 12.50
CA ASN A 259 69.29 -26.08 13.11
C ASN A 259 69.77 -25.26 14.32
N ASP A 260 70.66 -25.79 15.16
CA ASP A 260 71.27 -25.05 16.26
C ASP A 260 72.31 -24.00 15.82
N HIS A 261 72.82 -24.07 14.58
CA HIS A 261 73.55 -22.99 13.93
C HIS A 261 72.58 -21.87 13.47
N LEU A 262 71.54 -22.25 12.73
CA LEU A 262 70.52 -21.31 12.23
C LEU A 262 69.80 -20.57 13.37
N ARG A 263 69.53 -21.24 14.50
CA ARG A 263 69.00 -20.60 15.72
C ARG A 263 69.92 -19.53 16.30
N LYS A 264 71.24 -19.70 16.20
CA LYS A 264 72.22 -18.71 16.66
C LYS A 264 72.33 -17.53 15.69
N GLU A 265 72.19 -17.79 14.39
CA GLU A 265 72.11 -16.73 13.37
C GLU A 265 70.82 -15.92 13.49
N LEU A 266 69.67 -16.57 13.71
CA LEU A 266 68.40 -15.90 14.02
C LEU A 266 68.51 -15.03 15.27
N ALA A 267 69.08 -15.53 16.37
CA ALA A 267 69.30 -14.72 17.58
C ALA A 267 70.26 -13.53 17.40
N VAL A 268 71.08 -13.51 16.33
CA VAL A 268 71.87 -12.34 15.93
C VAL A 268 71.03 -11.39 15.07
N ILE A 269 70.21 -11.91 14.16
CA ILE A 269 69.27 -11.12 13.33
C ILE A 269 68.24 -10.41 14.22
N ASP A 270 67.64 -11.10 15.19
CA ASP A 270 66.69 -10.53 16.17
C ASP A 270 67.32 -9.34 16.90
N LYS A 271 68.58 -9.48 17.33
CA LYS A 271 69.33 -8.44 18.03
C LYS A 271 69.69 -7.25 17.13
N LEU A 272 70.00 -7.49 15.85
CA LEU A 272 70.19 -6.43 14.86
C LEU A 272 68.88 -5.70 14.56
N SER A 273 67.75 -6.42 14.51
CA SER A 273 66.43 -5.82 14.36
C SER A 273 66.04 -4.99 15.59
N GLU A 274 66.35 -5.45 16.80
CA GLU A 274 66.13 -4.71 18.05
C GLU A 274 66.99 -3.44 18.12
N GLN A 275 68.18 -3.43 17.51
CA GLN A 275 68.98 -2.21 17.33
C GLN A 275 68.37 -1.27 16.27
N LEU A 276 67.94 -1.80 15.12
CA LEU A 276 67.34 -1.01 14.04
C LEU A 276 66.03 -0.35 14.47
N GLU A 277 65.19 -1.04 15.25
CA GLU A 277 63.94 -0.50 15.80
C GLU A 277 64.23 0.66 16.78
N LYS A 278 65.29 0.57 17.59
CA LYS A 278 65.71 1.65 18.51
C LYS A 278 66.33 2.83 17.78
N GLU A 279 67.11 2.61 16.72
CA GLU A 279 67.62 3.68 15.87
C GLU A 279 66.47 4.40 15.14
N LYS A 280 65.50 3.64 14.62
CA LYS A 280 64.27 4.17 14.02
C LYS A 280 63.42 4.96 15.02
N GLU A 281 63.22 4.47 16.25
CA GLU A 281 62.50 5.18 17.31
C GLU A 281 63.23 6.48 17.72
N LEU A 282 64.56 6.46 17.81
CA LEU A 282 65.37 7.64 18.15
C LEU A 282 65.34 8.68 17.01
N LEU A 283 65.36 8.24 15.74
CA LEU A 283 65.15 9.11 14.58
C LEU A 283 63.73 9.69 14.55
N LEU A 284 62.70 8.91 14.88
CA LEU A 284 61.31 9.38 14.93
C LEU A 284 61.13 10.47 15.99
N ASN A 285 61.62 10.23 17.21
CA ASN A 285 61.62 11.23 18.30
C ASN A 285 62.44 12.49 17.96
N THR A 286 63.48 12.36 17.12
CA THR A 286 64.24 13.51 16.62
C THR A 286 63.43 14.31 15.60
N ALA A 287 62.80 13.63 14.63
CA ALA A 287 61.96 14.27 13.61
C ALA A 287 60.71 14.93 14.21
N ASP A 288 60.04 14.31 15.19
CA ASP A 288 58.90 14.91 15.89
C ASP A 288 59.32 16.17 16.67
N LYS A 289 60.53 16.16 17.27
CA LYS A 289 61.08 17.33 17.96
C LYS A 289 61.44 18.45 16.99
N GLU A 290 62.08 18.14 15.86
CA GLU A 290 62.35 19.12 14.78
C GLU A 290 61.05 19.69 14.20
N LEU A 291 59.99 18.87 14.08
CA LEU A 291 58.69 19.30 13.58
C LEU A 291 57.92 20.17 14.59
N GLU A 292 58.07 19.94 15.90
CA GLU A 292 57.50 20.82 16.92
C GLU A 292 58.28 22.14 17.04
N GLU A 293 59.61 22.11 16.91
CA GLU A 293 60.45 23.32 16.80
C GLU A 293 60.08 24.13 15.53
N ALA A 294 59.83 23.46 14.40
CA ALA A 294 59.34 24.10 13.18
C ALA A 294 57.92 24.70 13.34
N LYS A 295 57.01 24.04 14.08
CA LYS A 295 55.70 24.65 14.43
C LYS A 295 55.87 25.92 15.25
N ILE A 296 56.75 25.91 16.26
CA ILE A 296 57.02 27.08 17.11
C ILE A 296 57.58 28.24 16.26
N GLN A 297 58.50 27.94 15.33
CA GLN A 297 59.01 28.93 14.38
C GLN A 297 57.89 29.52 13.50
N VAL A 298 57.04 28.68 12.90
CA VAL A 298 55.91 29.11 12.06
C VAL A 298 54.87 29.91 12.84
N ILE A 299 54.63 29.60 14.12
CA ILE A 299 53.72 30.37 14.99
C ILE A 299 54.30 31.76 15.27
N LEU A 300 55.60 31.86 15.56
CA LEU A 300 56.27 33.16 15.79
C LEU A 300 56.29 34.03 14.53
N GLU A 301 56.46 33.43 13.35
CA GLU A 301 56.37 34.14 12.07
C GLU A 301 54.92 34.58 11.74
N ALA A 302 53.93 33.74 12.02
CA ALA A 302 52.51 34.06 11.82
C ALA A 302 51.96 35.16 12.76
N GLU A 303 52.56 35.35 13.94
CA GLU A 303 52.23 36.48 14.83
C GLU A 303 52.96 37.77 14.44
N ALA A 304 54.10 37.70 13.74
CA ALA A 304 54.87 38.86 13.29
C ALA A 304 54.17 39.65 12.16
N GLU A 305 53.49 38.99 11.22
CA GLU A 305 52.89 39.64 10.04
C GLU A 305 51.56 40.41 10.32
N LYS A 306 51.13 40.53 11.58
CA LYS A 306 49.90 41.26 11.96
C LYS A 306 50.14 42.70 12.46
N LYS A 307 51.13 43.42 11.92
CA LYS A 307 51.29 44.88 12.13
C LYS A 307 51.95 45.60 10.95
N GLN A 308 51.28 46.68 10.52
CA GLN A 308 51.65 47.58 9.42
C GLN A 308 51.71 46.93 8.02
N GLY A 309 51.07 47.56 7.04
CA GLY A 309 51.06 47.08 5.66
C GLY A 309 51.36 48.17 4.65
N LYS A 310 51.72 47.74 3.44
CA LYS A 310 51.62 48.47 2.16
C LYS A 310 51.57 47.45 1.02
N SER A 311 50.90 47.83 -0.07
CA SER A 311 50.40 46.92 -1.12
C SER A 311 51.42 46.71 -2.26
N PRO A 312 51.08 46.05 -3.39
CA PRO A 312 51.11 44.58 -3.51
C PRO A 312 51.93 44.11 -4.73
N SER A 313 52.15 42.80 -4.92
CA SER A 313 52.55 42.30 -6.25
C SER A 313 52.16 40.86 -6.56
N ARG A 314 51.84 40.63 -7.85
CA ARG A 314 51.70 39.34 -8.56
C ARG A 314 50.60 38.37 -8.11
N LEU A 315 50.46 38.06 -6.82
CA LEU A 315 49.53 37.00 -6.38
C LEU A 315 48.05 37.42 -6.57
N ASP A 316 47.69 38.64 -6.16
CA ASP A 316 46.35 39.20 -6.42
C ASP A 316 45.99 39.24 -7.91
N THR A 317 46.98 39.47 -8.78
CA THR A 317 46.77 39.51 -10.23
C THR A 317 46.41 38.12 -10.76
N PHE A 318 47.07 37.06 -10.28
CA PHE A 318 46.80 35.68 -10.66
C PHE A 318 45.47 35.16 -10.08
N ILE A 319 45.16 35.53 -8.83
CA ILE A 319 43.86 35.24 -8.21
C ILE A 319 42.74 35.95 -8.98
N LYS A 320 42.95 37.21 -9.40
CA LYS A 320 41.97 37.96 -10.20
C LYS A 320 41.74 37.33 -11.57
N THR A 321 42.78 36.90 -12.29
CA THR A 321 42.59 36.16 -13.55
C THR A 321 41.86 34.84 -13.35
N LEU A 322 42.15 34.08 -12.29
CA LEU A 322 41.40 32.83 -11.99
C LEU A 322 39.94 33.09 -11.57
N GLN A 323 39.64 34.24 -10.96
CA GLN A 323 38.26 34.65 -10.68
C GLN A 323 37.54 35.08 -11.97
N GLU A 324 38.22 35.80 -12.86
CA GLU A 324 37.71 36.21 -14.17
C GLU A 324 37.47 34.99 -15.08
N ASP A 325 38.37 34.01 -15.11
CA ASP A 325 38.19 32.74 -15.84
C ASP A 325 37.01 31.94 -15.25
N ARG A 326 36.93 31.79 -13.93
CA ARG A 326 35.81 31.11 -13.25
C ARG A 326 34.47 31.76 -13.60
N ASP A 327 34.41 33.09 -13.56
CA ASP A 327 33.17 33.83 -13.80
C ASP A 327 32.82 33.89 -15.29
N TYR A 328 33.83 33.86 -16.18
CA TYR A 328 33.68 33.61 -17.62
C TYR A 328 33.05 32.23 -17.87
N TYR A 329 33.65 31.13 -17.39
CA TYR A 329 33.11 29.78 -17.58
C TYR A 329 31.73 29.60 -16.94
N LYS A 330 31.44 30.29 -15.83
CA LYS A 330 30.10 30.33 -15.24
C LYS A 330 29.10 31.06 -16.14
N SER A 331 29.48 32.21 -16.71
CA SER A 331 28.64 32.93 -17.67
C SER A 331 28.40 32.13 -18.96
N GLU A 332 29.39 31.36 -19.40
CA GLU A 332 29.31 30.51 -20.59
C GLU A 332 28.45 29.27 -20.33
N ALA A 333 28.51 28.67 -19.13
CA ALA A 333 27.57 27.64 -18.71
C ALA A 333 26.12 28.16 -18.66
N ASP A 334 25.90 29.36 -18.11
CA ASP A 334 24.58 30.02 -18.11
C ASP A 334 24.09 30.37 -19.53
N ASN A 335 25.00 30.69 -20.46
CA ASN A 335 24.68 30.91 -21.87
C ASN A 335 24.33 29.60 -22.58
N LEU A 336 25.11 28.53 -22.40
CA LEU A 336 24.81 27.21 -22.94
C LEU A 336 23.47 26.66 -22.41
N GLN A 337 23.15 26.91 -21.14
CA GLN A 337 21.85 26.55 -20.56
C GLN A 337 20.67 27.39 -21.11
N LYS A 338 20.93 28.61 -21.61
CA LYS A 338 19.95 29.40 -22.39
C LYS A 338 19.86 28.93 -23.84
N VAL A 339 20.95 28.48 -24.46
CA VAL A 339 20.98 27.95 -25.83
C VAL A 339 20.18 26.64 -25.91
N LEU A 340 20.39 25.70 -24.99
CA LEU A 340 19.58 24.46 -24.94
C LEU A 340 18.07 24.72 -24.78
N ARG A 341 17.69 25.82 -24.11
CA ARG A 341 16.27 26.16 -23.89
C ARG A 341 15.58 26.79 -25.11
N ASN A 342 16.33 27.18 -26.15
CA ASN A 342 15.82 27.85 -27.35
C ASN A 342 15.92 26.97 -28.62
N ALA A 343 16.21 25.68 -28.48
CA ALA A 343 16.34 24.74 -29.59
C ALA A 343 14.99 24.22 -30.14
N SER A 344 13.97 25.08 -30.24
CA SER A 344 12.70 24.76 -30.90
C SER A 344 12.06 26.00 -31.56
N SER A 345 11.57 25.79 -32.79
CA SER A 345 10.96 26.78 -33.70
C SER A 345 11.88 27.81 -34.39
N SER A 346 11.50 28.16 -35.62
CA SER A 346 12.09 29.16 -36.53
C SER A 346 11.08 29.42 -37.66
N PRO A 347 11.15 30.53 -38.42
CA PRO A 347 11.78 31.82 -38.12
C PRO A 347 10.87 33.06 -38.37
N LYS A 348 11.22 34.16 -37.69
CA LYS A 348 10.97 35.59 -37.98
C LYS A 348 10.17 35.98 -39.25
N GLN A 349 9.14 36.83 -39.05
CA GLN A 349 8.97 38.06 -39.84
C GLN A 349 8.78 39.30 -38.92
N LYS A 350 9.00 40.49 -39.48
CA LYS A 350 9.00 41.84 -38.87
C LYS A 350 8.57 42.84 -39.98
N PRO A 351 8.24 44.11 -39.67
CA PRO A 351 7.44 44.65 -38.57
C PRO A 351 6.40 45.68 -39.12
N THR A 352 5.72 46.46 -38.25
CA THR A 352 5.49 47.93 -38.42
C THR A 352 4.90 48.52 -37.12
N CYS A 353 5.08 49.84 -36.91
CA CYS A 353 4.73 50.58 -35.69
C CYS A 353 3.22 50.93 -35.58
N GLY A 354 2.68 51.13 -34.36
CA GLY A 354 1.23 51.34 -34.17
C GLY A 354 0.70 52.01 -32.87
N SER A 355 1.55 52.39 -31.91
CA SER A 355 1.28 53.32 -30.76
C SER A 355 0.12 53.06 -29.74
N MET A 356 0.38 53.47 -28.49
CA MET A 356 -0.58 53.87 -27.44
C MET A 356 -1.51 52.85 -26.72
N SER A 357 -0.99 52.35 -25.59
CA SER A 357 -1.60 52.47 -24.26
C SER A 357 -3.03 51.95 -23.96
N LYS A 358 -3.10 50.78 -23.31
CA LYS A 358 -3.69 50.64 -21.96
C LYS A 358 -3.18 49.37 -21.25
N ARG A 359 -3.14 49.40 -19.91
CA ARG A 359 -2.82 48.21 -19.09
C ARG A 359 -4.05 47.30 -19.01
N PHE A 360 -3.89 46.02 -19.33
CA PHE A 360 -4.30 44.89 -18.48
C PHE A 360 -3.59 43.62 -18.98
N SER A 361 -3.06 42.81 -18.06
CA SER A 361 -2.22 41.66 -18.38
C SER A 361 -3.03 40.37 -18.46
N ALA A 362 -3.27 39.88 -19.68
CA ALA A 362 -3.69 38.50 -19.89
C ALA A 362 -2.48 37.57 -19.72
N ILE A 363 -2.61 36.52 -18.91
CA ILE A 363 -1.69 35.39 -18.88
C ILE A 363 -2.41 34.24 -19.57
N GLN A 364 -1.91 33.82 -20.73
CA GLN A 364 -2.36 32.62 -21.42
C GLN A 364 -1.15 31.74 -21.74
N GLY A 365 -1.19 30.49 -21.28
CA GLY A 365 -0.04 29.61 -21.23
C GLY A 365 -0.41 28.21 -20.73
N ALA A 366 -1.53 27.68 -21.21
CA ALA A 366 -1.97 26.32 -20.96
C ALA A 366 -2.33 25.67 -22.30
N SER A 367 -1.80 24.47 -22.55
CA SER A 367 -2.11 23.65 -23.72
C SER A 367 -3.61 23.37 -23.76
N SER A 368 -4.32 24.02 -24.66
CA SER A 368 -5.78 23.96 -24.72
C SER A 368 -6.22 22.75 -25.55
N ASP A 369 -6.96 21.85 -24.90
CA ASP A 369 -7.68 20.75 -25.52
C ASP A 369 -8.58 21.29 -26.67
N PRO A 370 -8.60 20.65 -27.87
CA PRO A 370 -9.46 21.07 -28.97
C PRO A 370 -10.96 21.11 -28.61
N GLU A 371 -11.43 20.30 -27.65
CA GLU A 371 -12.82 20.30 -27.22
C GLU A 371 -13.17 21.54 -26.38
N VAL A 372 -12.24 22.02 -25.53
CA VAL A 372 -12.40 23.30 -24.81
C VAL A 372 -12.42 24.49 -25.78
N LEU A 373 -11.65 24.43 -26.87
CA LEU A 373 -11.66 25.41 -27.96
C LEU A 373 -12.89 25.32 -28.88
N LYS A 374 -13.75 24.31 -28.71
CA LYS A 374 -15.08 24.21 -29.31
C LYS A 374 -16.12 24.85 -28.38
N ILE A 375 -16.14 24.46 -27.10
CA ILE A 375 -17.07 25.00 -26.09
C ILE A 375 -16.92 26.52 -25.93
N LEU A 376 -15.69 27.06 -25.86
CA LEU A 376 -15.47 28.51 -25.78
C LEU A 376 -16.01 29.29 -27.00
N ARG A 377 -16.08 28.64 -28.16
CA ARG A 377 -16.60 29.20 -29.40
C ARG A 377 -18.12 29.19 -29.41
N GLU A 378 -18.72 28.07 -29.01
CA GLU A 378 -20.16 27.92 -28.80
C GLU A 378 -20.67 28.93 -27.75
N CYS A 379 -19.93 29.17 -26.66
CA CYS A 379 -20.26 30.21 -25.69
C CYS A 379 -20.25 31.64 -26.29
N GLU A 380 -19.25 31.99 -27.11
CA GLU A 380 -19.18 33.32 -27.73
C GLU A 380 -20.21 33.47 -28.87
N GLU A 381 -20.56 32.39 -29.56
CA GLU A 381 -21.67 32.33 -30.54
C GLU A 381 -23.03 32.50 -29.84
N HIS A 382 -23.28 31.82 -28.72
CA HIS A 382 -24.48 32.01 -27.89
C HIS A 382 -24.57 33.44 -27.33
N LYS A 383 -23.45 34.03 -26.89
CA LYS A 383 -23.37 35.43 -26.47
C LYS A 383 -23.67 36.40 -27.62
N SER A 384 -23.14 36.14 -28.82
CA SER A 384 -23.48 36.90 -30.03
C SER A 384 -24.95 36.74 -30.43
N MET A 385 -25.60 35.59 -30.16
CA MET A 385 -27.04 35.43 -30.32
C MET A 385 -27.82 36.22 -29.26
N LEU A 386 -27.39 36.24 -28.01
CA LEU A 386 -28.02 37.04 -26.95
C LEU A 386 -28.02 38.53 -27.32
N GLU A 387 -26.88 39.07 -27.76
CA GLU A 387 -26.77 40.47 -28.24
C GLU A 387 -27.64 40.76 -29.49
N LYS A 388 -27.99 39.74 -30.29
CA LYS A 388 -28.95 39.87 -31.40
C LYS A 388 -30.39 39.91 -30.88
N TYR A 389 -30.73 39.07 -29.92
CA TYR A 389 -32.05 39.08 -29.28
C TYR A 389 -32.31 40.37 -28.50
N GLU A 390 -31.33 40.88 -27.74
CA GLU A 390 -31.43 42.17 -27.03
C GLU A 390 -31.70 43.33 -28.00
N ARG A 391 -31.02 43.36 -29.15
CA ARG A 391 -31.29 44.35 -30.21
C ARG A 391 -32.67 44.18 -30.83
N HIS A 392 -33.14 42.96 -31.07
CA HIS A 392 -34.50 42.70 -31.56
C HIS A 392 -35.56 43.14 -30.54
N VAL A 393 -35.34 42.93 -29.24
CA VAL A 393 -36.24 43.40 -28.17
C VAL A 393 -36.26 44.93 -28.11
N ALA A 394 -35.11 45.59 -28.25
CA ALA A 394 -35.03 47.06 -28.33
C ALA A 394 -35.75 47.62 -29.56
N GLU A 395 -35.64 46.95 -30.72
CA GLU A 395 -36.35 47.29 -31.95
C GLU A 395 -37.88 47.11 -31.80
N ILE A 396 -38.33 45.99 -31.23
CA ILE A 396 -39.76 45.75 -30.91
C ILE A 396 -40.30 46.82 -29.95
N GLN A 397 -39.54 47.19 -28.91
CA GLN A 397 -39.90 48.29 -28.01
C GLN A 397 -39.94 49.66 -28.72
N GLY A 398 -39.09 49.89 -29.72
CA GLY A 398 -39.14 51.05 -30.61
C GLY A 398 -40.41 51.08 -31.44
N ASN A 399 -40.73 49.97 -32.11
CA ASN A 399 -41.92 49.83 -32.95
C ASN A 399 -43.22 49.97 -32.13
N ILE A 400 -43.27 49.42 -30.91
CA ILE A 400 -44.39 49.63 -29.98
C ILE A 400 -44.57 51.11 -29.63
N LYS A 401 -43.49 51.87 -29.42
CA LYS A 401 -43.58 53.33 -29.17
C LYS A 401 -44.11 54.09 -30.38
N VAL A 402 -43.68 53.74 -31.60
CA VAL A 402 -44.21 54.34 -32.85
C VAL A 402 -45.70 54.03 -33.01
N LEU A 403 -46.10 52.75 -32.89
CA LEU A 403 -47.51 52.34 -32.98
C LEU A 403 -48.38 52.97 -31.87
N THR A 404 -47.82 53.21 -30.68
CA THR A 404 -48.50 53.95 -29.60
C THR A 404 -48.73 55.42 -30.00
N ALA A 405 -47.73 56.09 -30.55
CA ALA A 405 -47.87 57.47 -31.04
C ALA A 405 -48.82 57.57 -32.25
N GLU A 406 -48.86 56.56 -33.12
CA GLU A 406 -49.84 56.49 -34.23
C GLU A 406 -51.26 56.24 -33.73
N ARG A 407 -51.45 55.34 -32.75
CA ARG A 407 -52.73 55.16 -32.03
C ARG A 407 -53.20 56.50 -31.44
N ASP A 408 -52.35 57.20 -30.72
CA ASP A 408 -52.73 58.44 -30.03
C ASP A 408 -53.04 59.58 -31.03
N LYS A 409 -52.30 59.63 -32.15
CA LYS A 409 -52.63 60.50 -33.28
C LYS A 409 -53.97 60.15 -33.93
N ILE A 410 -54.32 58.86 -34.06
CA ILE A 410 -55.63 58.40 -34.56
C ILE A 410 -56.75 58.74 -33.58
N VAL A 411 -56.52 58.61 -32.26
CA VAL A 411 -57.48 59.04 -31.23
C VAL A 411 -57.77 60.54 -31.34
N ILE A 412 -56.75 61.39 -31.44
CA ILE A 412 -56.91 62.85 -31.60
C ILE A 412 -57.66 63.20 -32.91
N LEU A 413 -57.45 62.44 -33.98
CA LEU A 413 -58.19 62.61 -35.24
C LEU A 413 -59.65 62.15 -35.12
N TYR A 414 -59.91 61.06 -34.38
CA TYR A 414 -61.26 60.57 -34.07
C TYR A 414 -62.03 61.54 -33.18
N GLU A 415 -61.40 62.09 -32.14
CA GLU A 415 -61.99 63.13 -31.27
C GLU A 415 -62.37 64.38 -32.08
N ARG A 416 -61.48 64.86 -32.96
CA ARG A 416 -61.80 65.97 -33.88
C ARG A 416 -62.96 65.64 -34.83
N ALA A 417 -63.03 64.42 -35.37
CA ALA A 417 -64.17 63.99 -36.17
C ALA A 417 -65.46 63.93 -35.34
N GLN A 418 -65.39 63.52 -34.08
CA GLN A 418 -66.52 63.48 -33.14
C GLN A 418 -67.02 64.89 -32.79
N GLU A 419 -66.12 65.86 -32.60
CA GLU A 419 -66.45 67.29 -32.49
C GLU A 419 -67.10 67.82 -33.76
N GLU A 420 -66.57 67.47 -34.94
CA GLU A 420 -67.06 67.94 -36.24
C GLU A 420 -68.46 67.39 -36.55
N ILE A 421 -68.70 66.10 -36.28
CA ILE A 421 -70.02 65.47 -36.29
C ILE A 421 -70.96 66.17 -35.29
N SER A 422 -70.45 66.61 -34.13
CA SER A 422 -71.24 67.35 -33.14
C SER A 422 -71.59 68.78 -33.61
N ARG A 423 -70.65 69.49 -34.26
CA ARG A 423 -70.90 70.79 -34.92
C ARG A 423 -71.97 70.64 -36.00
N LEU A 424 -71.83 69.68 -36.90
CA LEU A 424 -72.79 69.41 -37.98
C LEU A 424 -74.18 69.03 -37.44
N ARG A 425 -74.26 68.22 -36.37
CA ARG A 425 -75.53 67.93 -35.67
C ARG A 425 -76.17 69.18 -35.07
N GLN A 426 -75.37 70.15 -34.62
CA GLN A 426 -75.85 71.42 -34.04
C GLN A 426 -76.31 72.41 -35.12
N GLU A 427 -75.72 72.37 -36.32
CA GLU A 427 -76.16 73.17 -37.49
C GLU A 427 -77.48 72.64 -38.09
N VAL A 428 -77.65 71.32 -38.18
CA VAL A 428 -78.87 70.67 -38.71
C VAL A 428 -80.16 71.06 -37.96
N ILE A 429 -80.05 71.53 -36.71
CA ILE A 429 -81.18 71.98 -35.88
C ILE A 429 -81.71 73.38 -36.30
N LYS A 430 -80.98 74.14 -37.13
CA LYS A 430 -81.17 75.61 -37.25
C LYS A 430 -81.89 76.17 -38.49
N CYS A 431 -82.42 75.36 -39.42
CA CYS A 431 -83.06 75.88 -40.65
C CYS A 431 -84.36 75.15 -41.08
N PRO A 432 -85.41 75.86 -41.58
CA PRO A 432 -86.68 75.25 -42.00
C PRO A 432 -86.66 74.55 -43.38
N LYS A 433 -87.69 73.73 -43.62
CA LYS A 433 -87.86 72.86 -44.80
C LYS A 433 -88.10 73.63 -46.11
N THR A 434 -87.40 73.26 -47.19
CA THR A 434 -87.85 73.52 -48.58
C THR A 434 -87.55 72.34 -49.52
N THR A 435 -88.26 72.27 -50.64
CA THR A 435 -88.51 71.04 -51.42
C THR A 435 -87.36 70.53 -52.28
N LYS A 436 -86.15 71.12 -52.23
CA LYS A 436 -84.95 70.59 -52.90
C LYS A 436 -84.24 69.49 -52.11
N SER A 437 -84.62 69.28 -50.84
CA SER A 437 -83.95 68.33 -49.93
C SER A 437 -83.95 66.87 -50.41
N THR A 438 -84.98 66.43 -51.15
CA THR A 438 -85.25 64.99 -51.36
C THR A 438 -84.18 64.27 -52.17
N VAL A 439 -83.70 64.86 -53.26
CA VAL A 439 -82.67 64.23 -54.12
C VAL A 439 -81.32 64.18 -53.41
N THR A 440 -80.94 65.26 -52.70
CA THR A 440 -79.72 65.29 -51.88
C THR A 440 -79.77 64.27 -50.75
N ALA A 441 -80.91 64.14 -50.08
CA ALA A 441 -81.13 63.12 -49.05
C ALA A 441 -81.04 61.69 -49.61
N GLN A 442 -81.51 61.46 -50.84
CA GLN A 442 -81.45 60.14 -51.49
C GLN A 442 -80.02 59.77 -51.94
N ALA A 443 -79.21 60.76 -52.35
CA ALA A 443 -77.78 60.57 -52.60
C ALA A 443 -76.98 60.33 -51.30
N ILE A 444 -77.32 61.05 -50.22
CA ILE A 444 -76.75 60.84 -48.88
C ILE A 444 -77.10 59.44 -48.36
N LEU A 445 -78.35 58.98 -48.52
CA LEU A 445 -78.76 57.62 -48.17
C LEU A 445 -77.93 56.57 -48.91
N ARG A 446 -77.80 56.67 -50.25
CA ARG A 446 -76.95 55.76 -51.03
C ARG A 446 -75.50 55.73 -50.56
N ARG A 447 -74.93 56.89 -50.18
CA ARG A 447 -73.58 56.97 -49.60
C ARG A 447 -73.51 56.26 -48.25
N VAL A 448 -74.45 56.52 -47.34
CA VAL A 448 -74.51 55.88 -46.01
C VAL A 448 -74.75 54.37 -46.13
N GLU A 449 -75.51 53.90 -47.12
CA GLU A 449 -75.65 52.48 -47.45
C GLU A 449 -74.30 51.87 -47.89
N THR A 450 -73.56 52.54 -48.78
CA THR A 450 -72.20 52.06 -49.16
C THR A 450 -71.19 52.12 -48.02
N GLU A 451 -71.27 53.10 -47.13
CA GLU A 451 -70.42 53.20 -45.93
C GLU A 451 -70.76 52.09 -44.93
N ARG A 452 -72.06 51.79 -44.71
CA ARG A 452 -72.53 50.62 -43.93
C ARG A 452 -72.02 49.31 -44.53
N ASP A 453 -72.14 49.12 -45.83
CA ASP A 453 -71.78 47.85 -46.47
C ASP A 453 -70.27 47.65 -46.56
N THR A 454 -69.50 48.73 -46.68
CA THR A 454 -68.04 48.72 -46.51
C THR A 454 -67.67 48.33 -45.08
N ALA A 455 -68.26 48.97 -44.07
CA ALA A 455 -68.02 48.65 -42.67
C ALA A 455 -68.42 47.19 -42.32
N LEU A 456 -69.50 46.66 -42.90
CA LEU A 456 -69.88 45.24 -42.76
C LEU A 456 -68.87 44.29 -43.43
N SER A 457 -68.24 44.71 -44.52
CA SER A 457 -67.14 43.98 -45.16
C SER A 457 -65.88 44.00 -44.29
N ASP A 458 -65.52 45.14 -43.72
CA ASP A 458 -64.41 45.27 -42.78
C ASP A 458 -64.63 44.46 -41.50
N PHE A 459 -65.85 44.47 -40.93
CA PHE A 459 -66.20 43.61 -39.79
C PHE A 459 -66.08 42.11 -40.13
N ARG A 460 -66.43 41.69 -41.36
CA ARG A 460 -66.21 40.30 -41.81
C ARG A 460 -64.71 39.99 -41.92
N ARG A 461 -63.91 40.88 -42.49
CA ARG A 461 -62.45 40.71 -42.58
C ARG A 461 -61.81 40.62 -41.18
N MET A 462 -62.11 41.55 -40.28
CA MET A 462 -61.64 41.51 -38.89
C MET A 462 -62.10 40.26 -38.13
N THR A 463 -63.28 39.71 -38.45
CA THR A 463 -63.75 38.43 -37.90
C THR A 463 -62.88 37.27 -38.39
N THR A 464 -62.56 37.20 -39.69
CA THR A 464 -61.65 36.18 -40.23
C THR A 464 -60.21 36.33 -39.76
N GLU A 465 -59.72 37.55 -39.59
CA GLU A 465 -58.39 37.84 -39.02
C GLU A 465 -58.32 37.38 -37.55
N ARG A 466 -59.32 37.73 -36.73
CA ARG A 466 -59.46 37.27 -35.33
C ARG A 466 -59.45 35.74 -35.24
N ASP A 467 -60.22 35.06 -36.08
CA ASP A 467 -60.33 33.60 -36.00
C ASP A 467 -59.09 32.88 -36.56
N SER A 468 -58.40 33.48 -37.54
CA SER A 468 -57.08 33.03 -37.99
C SER A 468 -56.03 33.18 -36.88
N LEU A 469 -55.97 34.34 -36.21
CA LEU A 469 -55.08 34.59 -35.06
C LEU A 469 -55.39 33.65 -33.88
N ARG A 470 -56.67 33.34 -33.64
CA ARG A 470 -57.08 32.37 -32.61
C ARG A 470 -56.57 30.96 -32.93
N GLU A 471 -56.66 30.52 -34.19
CA GLU A 471 -56.15 29.20 -34.58
C GLU A 471 -54.61 29.16 -34.60
N GLN A 472 -53.93 30.24 -35.03
CA GLN A 472 -52.48 30.37 -34.90
C GLN A 472 -52.03 30.30 -33.42
N LEU A 473 -52.72 31.00 -32.52
CA LEU A 473 -52.46 30.92 -31.07
C LEU A 473 -52.64 29.48 -30.56
N LYS A 474 -53.72 28.81 -30.95
CA LYS A 474 -54.00 27.41 -30.59
C LYS A 474 -52.94 26.43 -31.13
N ILE A 475 -52.44 26.65 -32.35
CA ILE A 475 -51.32 25.88 -32.90
C ILE A 475 -50.04 26.13 -32.09
N SER A 476 -49.70 27.39 -31.78
CA SER A 476 -48.50 27.73 -30.99
C SER A 476 -48.55 27.21 -29.54
N GLN A 477 -49.75 27.14 -28.95
CA GLN A 477 -49.98 26.51 -27.65
C GLN A 477 -49.81 24.99 -27.74
N GLY A 478 -50.25 24.36 -28.84
CA GLY A 478 -50.03 22.95 -29.10
C GLY A 478 -48.56 22.59 -29.29
N THR A 479 -47.78 23.38 -30.04
CA THR A 479 -46.34 23.14 -30.19
C THR A 479 -45.60 23.35 -28.87
N ALA A 480 -45.88 24.43 -28.14
CA ALA A 480 -45.28 24.68 -26.82
C ALA A 480 -45.64 23.59 -25.78
N PHE A 481 -46.84 23.01 -25.85
CA PHE A 481 -47.22 21.88 -25.00
C PHE A 481 -46.45 20.60 -25.34
N ASN A 482 -46.27 20.30 -26.63
CA ASN A 482 -45.48 19.15 -27.08
C ASN A 482 -43.99 19.31 -26.74
N GLU A 483 -43.42 20.51 -26.94
CA GLU A 483 -42.05 20.85 -26.54
C GLU A 483 -41.87 20.71 -25.02
N LYS A 484 -42.83 21.20 -24.22
CA LYS A 484 -42.85 20.99 -22.77
C LYS A 484 -42.88 19.50 -22.39
N ALA A 485 -43.74 18.71 -23.03
CA ALA A 485 -43.84 17.27 -22.75
C ALA A 485 -42.53 16.51 -23.10
N HIS A 486 -41.85 16.88 -24.19
CA HIS A 486 -40.54 16.32 -24.53
C HIS A 486 -39.44 16.74 -23.54
N LEU A 487 -39.49 17.97 -23.02
CA LEU A 487 -38.57 18.41 -21.98
C LEU A 487 -38.84 17.70 -20.63
N GLU A 488 -40.10 17.48 -20.27
CA GLU A 488 -40.48 16.73 -19.06
C GLU A 488 -40.04 15.25 -19.16
N GLN A 489 -40.28 14.58 -20.29
CA GLN A 489 -39.74 13.23 -20.54
C GLN A 489 -38.20 13.23 -20.44
N ARG A 490 -37.53 14.25 -21.02
CA ARG A 490 -36.07 14.30 -20.99
C ARG A 490 -35.50 14.58 -19.60
N ILE A 491 -36.24 15.25 -18.72
CA ILE A 491 -35.89 15.40 -17.31
C ILE A 491 -36.02 14.05 -16.60
N GLU A 492 -37.12 13.30 -16.78
CA GLU A 492 -37.31 11.96 -16.19
C GLU A 492 -36.23 10.95 -16.65
N GLU A 493 -35.86 10.97 -17.93
CA GLU A 493 -34.72 10.22 -18.47
C GLU A 493 -33.40 10.60 -17.77
N LEU A 494 -33.14 11.89 -17.54
CA LEU A 494 -31.93 12.33 -16.86
C LEU A 494 -31.95 11.97 -15.36
N GLU A 495 -33.07 12.13 -14.68
CA GLU A 495 -33.25 11.76 -13.26
C GLU A 495 -33.00 10.26 -13.03
N THR A 496 -33.53 9.39 -13.90
CA THR A 496 -33.24 7.95 -13.82
C THR A 496 -31.77 7.63 -14.08
N THR A 497 -31.09 8.32 -15.01
CA THR A 497 -29.63 8.14 -15.18
C THR A 497 -28.82 8.61 -13.96
N VAL A 498 -29.23 9.69 -13.29
CA VAL A 498 -28.59 10.17 -12.05
C VAL A 498 -28.79 9.15 -10.93
N GLN A 499 -29.99 8.61 -10.73
CA GLN A 499 -30.26 7.58 -9.72
C GLN A 499 -29.45 6.30 -9.94
N ASN A 500 -29.25 5.89 -11.20
CA ASN A 500 -28.38 4.76 -11.54
C ASN A 500 -26.91 5.05 -11.20
N LEU A 501 -26.39 6.24 -11.56
CA LEU A 501 -25.01 6.65 -11.25
C LEU A 501 -24.76 6.84 -9.74
N ASP A 502 -25.75 7.33 -8.98
CA ASP A 502 -25.69 7.39 -7.51
C ASP A 502 -25.63 5.97 -6.91
N SER A 503 -26.38 5.02 -7.48
CA SER A 503 -26.39 3.61 -7.06
C SER A 503 -25.06 2.92 -7.37
N GLU A 504 -24.50 3.14 -8.56
CA GLU A 504 -23.14 2.67 -8.91
C GLU A 504 -22.09 3.27 -7.97
N ARG A 505 -22.16 4.58 -7.67
CA ARG A 505 -21.24 5.22 -6.72
C ARG A 505 -21.33 4.59 -5.33
N LEU A 506 -22.54 4.28 -4.84
CA LEU A 506 -22.74 3.59 -3.56
C LEU A 506 -22.12 2.18 -3.56
N GLU A 507 -22.27 1.43 -4.65
CA GLU A 507 -21.65 0.11 -4.78
C GLU A 507 -20.11 0.19 -4.81
N GLN A 508 -19.55 1.17 -5.53
CA GLN A 508 -18.09 1.40 -5.56
C GLN A 508 -17.56 1.90 -4.20
N MET A 509 -18.29 2.73 -3.48
CA MET A 509 -17.95 3.11 -2.10
C MET A 509 -17.95 1.91 -1.16
N SER A 510 -18.89 0.97 -1.31
CA SER A 510 -18.91 -0.28 -0.54
C SER A 510 -17.70 -1.16 -0.85
N LYS A 511 -17.35 -1.32 -2.14
CA LYS A 511 -16.14 -2.05 -2.59
C LYS A 511 -14.86 -1.42 -2.05
N LEU A 512 -14.74 -0.09 -2.06
CA LEU A 512 -13.61 0.64 -1.49
C LEU A 512 -13.52 0.51 0.04
N ALA A 513 -14.66 0.49 0.75
CA ALA A 513 -14.67 0.26 2.20
C ALA A 513 -14.17 -1.15 2.55
N LEU A 514 -14.66 -2.19 1.84
CA LEU A 514 -14.19 -3.57 2.01
C LEU A 514 -12.70 -3.72 1.66
N MET A 515 -12.26 -3.10 0.57
CA MET A 515 -10.84 -3.14 0.18
C MET A 515 -9.95 -2.40 1.18
N LYS A 516 -10.44 -1.33 1.80
CA LYS A 516 -9.73 -0.67 2.90
C LYS A 516 -9.63 -1.60 4.12
N GLU A 517 -10.70 -2.27 4.51
CA GLU A 517 -10.69 -3.22 5.64
C GLU A 517 -9.68 -4.37 5.40
N THR A 518 -9.55 -4.89 4.17
CA THR A 518 -8.53 -5.90 3.85
C THR A 518 -7.10 -5.33 3.87
N VAL A 519 -6.89 -4.06 3.48
CA VAL A 519 -5.59 -3.38 3.62
C VAL A 519 -5.24 -3.13 5.09
N ASP A 520 -6.19 -2.62 5.90
CA ASP A 520 -6.01 -2.41 7.33
C ASP A 520 -5.69 -3.75 8.04
N SER A 521 -6.35 -4.85 7.64
CA SER A 521 -6.06 -6.21 8.11
C SER A 521 -4.64 -6.67 7.74
N LEU A 522 -4.24 -6.57 6.47
CA LEU A 522 -2.90 -6.93 6.01
C LEU A 522 -1.79 -6.07 6.66
N GLU A 523 -2.08 -4.79 6.93
CA GLU A 523 -1.19 -3.93 7.72
C GLU A 523 -1.03 -4.44 9.15
N THR A 524 -2.10 -4.89 9.82
CA THR A 524 -1.96 -5.51 11.15
C THR A 524 -1.18 -6.82 11.09
N GLU A 525 -1.38 -7.66 10.07
CA GLU A 525 -0.61 -8.89 9.90
C GLU A 525 0.88 -8.59 9.69
N MET A 526 1.24 -7.67 8.78
CA MET A 526 2.63 -7.20 8.61
C MET A 526 3.24 -6.68 9.92
N LYS A 527 2.48 -5.90 10.71
CA LYS A 527 2.96 -5.39 12.02
C LYS A 527 3.19 -6.52 13.02
N THR A 528 2.38 -7.59 13.01
CA THR A 528 2.64 -8.78 13.85
C THR A 528 3.82 -9.61 13.36
N LEU A 529 3.99 -9.77 12.04
CA LEU A 529 5.12 -10.49 11.45
C LEU A 529 6.44 -9.76 11.76
N ALA A 530 6.50 -8.45 11.52
CA ALA A 530 7.66 -7.62 11.83
C ALA A 530 8.07 -7.70 13.31
N ARG A 531 7.11 -7.72 14.24
CA ARG A 531 7.42 -7.95 15.67
C ARG A 531 7.97 -9.35 15.92
N ARG A 532 7.39 -10.42 15.35
CA ARG A 532 7.96 -11.78 15.46
C ARG A 532 9.38 -11.87 14.91
N THR A 533 9.71 -11.14 13.84
CA THR A 533 11.07 -11.06 13.29
C THR A 533 12.03 -10.35 14.25
N LEU A 534 11.61 -9.23 14.85
CA LEU A 534 12.41 -8.54 15.87
C LEU A 534 12.62 -9.43 17.11
N ASP A 535 11.56 -10.08 17.59
CA ASP A 535 11.62 -11.00 18.73
C ASP A 535 12.63 -12.14 18.44
N SER A 536 12.60 -12.73 17.23
CA SER A 536 13.56 -13.78 16.84
C SER A 536 15.00 -13.27 16.64
N GLU A 537 15.20 -12.03 16.22
CA GLU A 537 16.52 -11.39 16.14
C GLU A 537 17.11 -11.11 17.53
N THR A 538 16.29 -10.70 18.50
CA THR A 538 16.74 -10.56 19.90
C THR A 538 17.09 -11.91 20.53
N GLU A 539 16.32 -12.96 20.24
CA GLU A 539 16.60 -14.33 20.69
C GLU A 539 17.88 -14.89 20.03
N LEU A 540 18.08 -14.69 18.73
CA LEU A 540 19.33 -15.03 18.04
C LEU A 540 20.52 -14.27 18.64
N SER A 541 20.33 -13.01 19.03
CA SER A 541 21.36 -12.21 19.68
C SER A 541 21.69 -12.72 21.09
N ARG A 542 20.67 -13.16 21.85
CA ARG A 542 20.84 -13.84 23.15
C ARG A 542 21.64 -15.14 23.00
N GLN A 543 21.29 -15.95 22.00
CA GLN A 543 22.00 -17.20 21.68
C GLN A 543 23.44 -16.95 21.23
N LYS A 544 23.72 -15.90 20.45
CA LYS A 544 25.10 -15.50 20.09
C LYS A 544 25.93 -15.16 21.34
N VAL A 545 25.39 -14.41 22.30
CA VAL A 545 26.07 -14.11 23.57
C VAL A 545 26.31 -15.38 24.40
N GLU A 546 25.34 -16.30 24.43
CA GLU A 546 25.46 -17.60 25.09
C GLU A 546 26.56 -18.47 24.43
N CYS A 547 26.62 -18.52 23.10
CA CYS A 547 27.69 -19.21 22.36
C CYS A 547 29.08 -18.60 22.61
N VAL A 548 29.20 -17.27 22.71
CA VAL A 548 30.48 -16.61 23.08
C VAL A 548 30.89 -16.97 24.51
N SER A 549 29.93 -16.97 25.45
CA SER A 549 30.19 -17.39 26.84
C SER A 549 30.62 -18.86 26.95
N LEU A 550 29.99 -19.75 26.15
CA LEU A 550 30.38 -21.15 26.06
C LEU A 550 31.74 -21.34 25.38
N GLY A 551 32.09 -20.49 24.41
CA GLY A 551 33.41 -20.43 23.77
C GLY A 551 34.52 -20.09 24.78
N LEU A 552 34.33 -19.03 25.56
CA LEU A 552 35.27 -18.64 26.65
C LEU A 552 35.39 -19.72 27.73
N LEU A 553 34.29 -20.41 28.07
CA LEU A 553 34.32 -21.53 29.01
C LEU A 553 35.07 -22.74 28.43
N LYS A 554 34.89 -23.03 27.14
CA LYS A 554 35.62 -24.08 26.40
C LYS A 554 37.12 -23.77 26.35
N GLU A 555 37.51 -22.57 25.95
CA GLU A 555 38.90 -22.14 25.91
C GLU A 555 39.57 -22.29 27.29
N LYS A 556 38.88 -21.88 28.36
CA LYS A 556 39.36 -22.06 29.74
C LYS A 556 39.50 -23.52 30.16
N THR A 557 38.62 -24.43 29.71
CA THR A 557 38.77 -25.87 29.99
C THR A 557 39.84 -26.54 29.12
N GLU A 558 40.02 -26.09 27.88
CA GLU A 558 41.12 -26.55 27.01
C GLU A 558 42.49 -26.10 27.54
N GLN A 559 42.63 -24.86 28.03
CA GLN A 559 43.83 -24.37 28.70
C GLN A 559 44.14 -25.21 29.96
N SER A 560 43.15 -25.48 30.81
CA SER A 560 43.33 -26.31 32.01
C SER A 560 43.65 -27.77 31.68
N LEU A 561 43.09 -28.31 30.59
CA LEU A 561 43.45 -29.63 30.06
C LEU A 561 44.90 -29.65 29.54
N LEU A 562 45.35 -28.58 28.90
CA LEU A 562 46.71 -28.45 28.37
C LEU A 562 47.74 -28.33 29.52
N GLU A 563 47.44 -27.55 30.55
CA GLU A 563 48.23 -27.46 31.79
C GLU A 563 48.34 -28.81 32.51
N THR A 564 47.22 -29.55 32.65
CA THR A 564 47.23 -30.88 33.27
C THR A 564 47.94 -31.93 32.41
N GLN A 565 47.86 -31.84 31.08
CA GLN A 565 48.66 -32.67 30.17
C GLN A 565 50.16 -32.36 30.25
N GLN A 566 50.57 -31.09 30.33
CA GLN A 566 51.98 -30.71 30.56
C GLN A 566 52.49 -31.23 31.91
N SER A 567 51.69 -31.11 32.97
CA SER A 567 52.01 -31.65 34.29
C SER A 567 52.16 -33.18 34.26
N LEU A 568 51.26 -33.89 33.56
CA LEU A 568 51.34 -35.34 33.35
C LEU A 568 52.57 -35.74 32.53
N ALA A 569 52.90 -35.00 31.47
CA ALA A 569 54.09 -35.25 30.66
C ALA A 569 55.38 -35.06 31.48
N LYS A 570 55.45 -34.01 32.30
CA LYS A 570 56.54 -33.80 33.27
C LYS A 570 56.63 -34.94 34.27
N LYS A 571 55.50 -35.40 34.84
CA LYS A 571 55.48 -36.54 35.77
C LYS A 571 55.86 -37.86 35.10
N LYS A 572 55.54 -38.05 33.83
CA LYS A 572 56.00 -39.20 33.03
C LYS A 572 57.52 -39.18 32.80
N TYR A 573 58.09 -38.01 32.52
CA TYR A 573 59.54 -37.84 32.40
C TYR A 573 60.27 -38.06 33.75
N GLU A 574 59.75 -37.48 34.84
CA GLU A 574 60.27 -37.73 36.19
C GLU A 574 60.22 -39.23 36.55
N LEU A 575 59.13 -39.94 36.21
CA LEU A 575 58.98 -41.38 36.41
C LEU A 575 59.95 -42.20 35.55
N GLN A 576 60.13 -41.84 34.27
CA GLN A 576 61.11 -42.51 33.41
C GLN A 576 62.53 -42.37 33.98
N LEU A 577 62.89 -41.18 34.45
CA LEU A 577 64.22 -40.91 35.01
C LEU A 577 64.45 -41.61 36.37
N THR A 578 63.39 -41.85 37.16
CA THR A 578 63.50 -42.75 38.34
C THR A 578 63.56 -44.23 37.93
N GLN A 579 62.92 -44.64 36.85
CA GLN A 579 62.93 -46.01 36.35
C GLN A 579 64.28 -46.40 35.73
N GLU A 580 64.91 -45.50 34.97
CA GLU A 580 66.31 -45.62 34.51
C GLU A 580 67.28 -45.71 35.70
N LYS A 581 67.06 -44.91 36.74
CA LYS A 581 67.84 -44.97 37.99
C LYS A 581 67.64 -46.28 38.76
N ILE A 582 66.45 -46.89 38.71
CA ILE A 582 66.20 -48.23 39.27
C ILE A 582 66.98 -49.27 38.47
N MET A 583 66.91 -49.25 37.13
CA MET A 583 67.69 -50.18 36.29
C MET A 583 69.21 -50.13 36.55
N LEU A 584 69.77 -48.93 36.75
CA LEU A 584 71.19 -48.75 37.11
C LEU A 584 71.53 -49.25 38.53
N LEU A 585 70.55 -49.28 39.44
CA LEU A 585 70.72 -49.89 40.77
C LEU A 585 70.58 -51.41 40.71
N ASP A 586 69.65 -51.92 39.91
CA ASP A 586 69.45 -53.36 39.68
C ASP A 586 70.68 -53.96 38.99
N GLU A 587 71.22 -53.36 37.93
CA GLU A 587 72.48 -53.79 37.29
C GLU A 587 73.64 -53.81 38.30
N LYS A 588 73.69 -52.84 39.22
CA LYS A 588 74.71 -52.78 40.28
C LYS A 588 74.53 -53.89 41.32
N ILE A 589 73.28 -54.22 41.69
CA ILE A 589 72.95 -55.37 42.55
C ILE A 589 73.34 -56.67 41.86
N ASP A 590 73.06 -56.79 40.57
CA ASP A 590 73.40 -57.93 39.73
C ASP A 590 74.92 -58.14 39.66
N ASN A 591 75.69 -57.07 39.52
CA ASN A 591 77.15 -57.10 39.49
C ASN A 591 77.78 -57.39 40.86
N PHE A 592 77.21 -56.87 41.97
CA PHE A 592 77.58 -57.32 43.31
C PHE A 592 77.23 -58.79 43.56
N SER A 593 76.11 -59.29 43.02
CA SER A 593 75.69 -60.69 43.15
C SER A 593 76.65 -61.63 42.41
N LYS A 594 77.06 -61.26 41.18
CA LYS A 594 78.12 -61.96 40.42
C LYS A 594 79.44 -61.97 41.19
N GLN A 595 79.83 -60.85 41.80
CA GLN A 595 81.04 -60.76 42.62
C GLN A 595 80.95 -61.65 43.89
N SER A 596 79.78 -61.70 44.54
CA SER A 596 79.54 -62.57 45.70
C SER A 596 79.63 -64.05 45.31
N LEU A 597 79.09 -64.45 44.16
CA LEU A 597 79.21 -65.84 43.67
C LEU A 597 80.67 -66.23 43.39
N ILE A 598 81.46 -65.35 42.76
CA ILE A 598 82.89 -65.58 42.55
C ILE A 598 83.62 -65.75 43.89
N GLN A 599 83.31 -64.92 44.89
CA GLN A 599 83.88 -65.05 46.23
C GLN A 599 83.44 -66.33 46.96
N GLU A 600 82.20 -66.79 46.77
CA GLU A 600 81.75 -68.10 47.29
C GLU A 600 82.45 -69.28 46.59
N GLU A 601 82.70 -69.20 45.28
CA GLU A 601 83.49 -70.18 44.54
C GLU A 601 84.95 -70.22 44.99
N GLU A 602 85.59 -69.06 45.19
CA GLU A 602 86.93 -68.93 45.76
C GLU A 602 87.00 -69.51 47.19
N ILE A 603 86.03 -69.19 48.05
CA ILE A 603 85.91 -69.76 49.40
C ILE A 603 85.71 -71.27 49.34
N CYS A 604 84.96 -71.80 48.36
CA CYS A 604 84.81 -73.24 48.17
C CYS A 604 86.09 -73.91 47.64
N ALA A 605 86.88 -73.24 46.79
CA ALA A 605 88.20 -73.71 46.37
C ALA A 605 89.18 -73.74 47.55
N LEU A 606 89.24 -72.67 48.35
CA LEU A 606 90.06 -72.59 49.56
C LEU A 606 89.67 -73.68 50.57
N LYS A 607 88.37 -73.89 50.84
CA LYS A 607 87.89 -75.00 51.67
C LYS A 607 88.36 -76.37 51.16
N LYS A 608 88.32 -76.61 49.85
CA LYS A 608 88.87 -77.84 49.25
C LYS A 608 90.37 -77.97 49.53
N THR A 609 91.17 -76.92 49.34
CA THR A 609 92.62 -76.95 49.65
C THR A 609 92.92 -77.19 51.13
N ILE A 610 92.13 -76.64 52.06
CA ILE A 610 92.27 -76.92 53.49
C ILE A 610 92.01 -78.40 53.78
N THR A 611 90.92 -78.98 53.25
CA THR A 611 90.65 -80.42 53.41
C THR A 611 91.67 -81.34 52.72
N GLN A 612 92.47 -80.81 51.80
CA GLN A 612 93.61 -81.54 51.22
C GLN A 612 94.83 -81.47 52.15
N PHE A 613 95.16 -80.28 52.69
CA PHE A 613 96.24 -80.13 53.66
C PHE A 613 96.00 -80.93 54.96
N ASP A 614 94.75 -81.04 55.44
CA ASP A 614 94.46 -81.86 56.62
C ASP A 614 94.68 -83.36 56.37
N LYS A 615 94.39 -83.87 55.16
CA LYS A 615 94.73 -85.25 54.76
C LYS A 615 96.24 -85.45 54.65
N GLU A 616 96.96 -84.50 54.06
CA GLU A 616 98.41 -84.56 53.94
C GLU A 616 99.07 -84.59 55.33
N LYS A 617 98.61 -83.73 56.25
CA LYS A 617 98.99 -83.69 57.67
C LYS A 617 98.70 -85.01 58.39
N GLU A 618 97.57 -85.67 58.13
CA GLU A 618 97.25 -87.01 58.66
C GLU A 618 98.26 -88.06 58.15
N THR A 619 98.53 -88.13 56.84
CA THR A 619 99.52 -89.06 56.27
C THR A 619 100.95 -88.77 56.75
N LEU A 620 101.29 -87.50 57.03
CA LEU A 620 102.58 -87.12 57.61
C LEU A 620 102.68 -87.53 59.09
N GLN A 621 101.61 -87.43 59.87
CA GLN A 621 101.59 -87.98 61.23
C GLN A 621 101.81 -89.49 61.24
N ASP A 622 101.22 -90.24 60.31
CA ASP A 622 101.45 -91.67 60.20
C ASP A 622 102.89 -92.01 59.77
N ARG A 623 103.47 -91.27 58.83
CA ARG A 623 104.90 -91.39 58.50
C ARG A 623 105.81 -91.09 59.69
N VAL A 624 105.44 -90.17 60.58
CA VAL A 624 106.19 -89.89 61.82
C VAL A 624 106.02 -91.01 62.86
N LYS A 625 104.84 -91.61 63.01
CA LYS A 625 104.61 -92.80 63.86
C LYS A 625 105.47 -93.98 63.36
N GLU A 626 105.51 -94.19 62.05
CA GLU A 626 106.30 -95.22 61.37
C GLU A 626 107.82 -94.98 61.52
N GLY A 627 108.27 -93.73 61.38
CA GLY A 627 109.66 -93.34 61.60
C GLY A 627 110.14 -93.61 63.04
N LYS A 628 109.32 -93.30 64.05
CA LYS A 628 109.66 -93.56 65.46
C LYS A 628 109.89 -95.05 65.76
N LYS A 629 109.14 -95.97 65.13
CA LYS A 629 109.38 -97.42 65.25
C LYS A 629 110.74 -97.85 64.66
N LYS A 630 111.15 -97.22 63.55
CA LYS A 630 112.40 -97.53 62.84
C LYS A 630 113.65 -97.00 63.54
N ILE A 631 113.53 -95.92 64.31
CA ILE A 631 114.64 -95.42 65.14
C ILE A 631 114.95 -96.40 66.27
N ALA A 632 113.95 -96.83 67.04
CA ALA A 632 114.14 -97.76 68.16
C ALA A 632 114.82 -99.09 67.76
N THR A 633 114.51 -99.62 66.57
CA THR A 633 115.14 -100.85 66.05
C THR A 633 116.57 -100.65 65.53
N LEU A 634 116.99 -99.42 65.22
CA LEU A 634 118.37 -99.10 64.84
C LEU A 634 119.26 -98.85 66.06
N GLU A 635 118.73 -98.22 67.11
CA GLU A 635 119.45 -97.98 68.37
C GLU A 635 119.93 -99.30 69.02
N GLU A 636 119.08 -100.33 69.03
CA GLU A 636 119.44 -101.67 69.51
C GLU A 636 120.55 -102.33 68.68
N SER A 637 120.62 -102.04 67.36
CA SER A 637 121.67 -102.56 66.48
C SER A 637 123.04 -101.89 66.66
N LEU A 638 123.06 -100.64 67.16
CA LEU A 638 124.28 -99.85 67.33
C LEU A 638 125.14 -100.38 68.48
N MET A 639 124.51 -100.69 69.62
CA MET A 639 125.13 -101.31 70.80
C MET A 639 125.92 -102.60 70.47
N VAL A 640 125.44 -103.39 69.51
CA VAL A 640 126.11 -104.62 69.07
C VAL A 640 127.36 -104.33 68.22
N LYS A 641 127.37 -103.21 67.49
CA LYS A 641 128.50 -102.80 66.63
C LYS A 641 129.65 -102.21 67.44
N GLU A 642 129.37 -101.38 68.44
CA GLU A 642 130.39 -100.70 69.24
C GLU A 642 131.31 -101.68 69.98
N LYS A 643 130.75 -102.79 70.48
CA LYS A 643 131.50 -103.88 71.11
C LYS A 643 132.61 -104.46 70.21
N ASN A 644 132.43 -104.46 68.89
CA ASN A 644 133.41 -105.04 67.97
C ASN A 644 134.54 -104.07 67.58
N ILE A 645 134.50 -102.80 68.05
CA ILE A 645 135.45 -101.75 67.66
C ILE A 645 136.63 -101.64 68.64
N SER A 646 136.51 -102.18 69.88
CA SER A 646 137.63 -102.26 70.82
C SER A 646 138.78 -103.11 70.29
N ASP A 647 138.45 -104.27 69.73
CA ASP A 647 139.41 -105.37 69.58
C ASP A 647 140.39 -105.13 68.42
N PHE A 648 139.96 -104.40 67.39
CA PHE A 648 140.81 -104.03 66.24
C PHE A 648 141.83 -102.93 66.55
N LYS A 649 141.71 -102.18 67.65
CA LYS A 649 142.66 -101.09 67.97
C LYS A 649 144.07 -101.57 68.34
N ILE A 650 144.22 -102.82 68.80
CA ILE A 650 145.51 -103.34 69.26
C ILE A 650 146.46 -103.59 68.07
N LEU A 651 145.93 -104.05 66.94
CA LEU A 651 146.71 -104.57 65.81
C LEU A 651 147.48 -103.51 65.00
N ILE A 652 147.07 -102.24 65.06
CA ILE A 652 147.62 -101.18 64.19
C ILE A 652 149.01 -100.70 64.65
N SER A 653 149.35 -100.86 65.94
CA SER A 653 150.53 -100.25 66.58
C SER A 653 151.89 -100.81 66.15
N GLU A 654 151.95 -101.87 65.33
CA GLU A 654 153.20 -102.53 64.95
C GLU A 654 153.75 -102.13 63.56
N LEU A 655 152.90 -101.65 62.65
CA LEU A 655 153.27 -101.46 61.24
C LEU A 655 154.00 -100.13 60.94
N GLU A 656 153.84 -99.10 61.77
CA GLU A 656 154.34 -97.74 61.47
C GLU A 656 155.87 -97.58 61.55
N ARG A 657 156.61 -98.63 61.95
CA ARG A 657 158.05 -98.57 62.24
C ARG A 657 158.96 -98.77 61.02
N SER A 658 158.43 -99.23 59.88
CA SER A 658 159.24 -99.73 58.76
C SER A 658 159.67 -98.66 57.74
N THR A 659 158.81 -97.67 57.47
CA THR A 659 158.71 -97.02 56.15
C THR A 659 159.65 -95.83 55.90
N LYS A 660 160.76 -95.69 56.63
CA LYS A 660 161.49 -94.39 56.76
C LYS A 660 162.98 -94.42 56.39
N LYS A 661 163.41 -95.13 55.33
CA LYS A 661 164.86 -95.35 55.09
C LYS A 661 165.42 -95.53 53.66
N SER A 662 164.69 -95.31 52.57
CA SER A 662 165.22 -95.60 51.21
C SER A 662 164.69 -94.70 50.08
N ALA A 663 164.90 -93.40 50.18
CA ALA A 663 164.85 -92.48 49.03
C ALA A 663 166.28 -92.11 48.58
N GLU A 664 166.40 -91.44 47.42
CA GLU A 664 167.62 -90.80 46.88
C GLU A 664 168.70 -91.71 46.24
N ALA A 665 168.52 -92.06 44.95
CA ALA A 665 169.61 -92.31 43.99
C ALA A 665 169.16 -92.07 42.52
N LEU A 666 170.03 -91.47 41.71
CA LEU A 666 169.84 -90.97 40.32
C LEU A 666 169.70 -92.14 39.29
N CYS A 667 169.10 -92.03 38.08
CA CYS A 667 168.90 -90.95 37.08
C CYS A 667 170.10 -90.69 36.12
N ILE A 668 170.28 -91.52 35.06
CA ILE A 668 171.17 -91.33 33.88
C ILE A 668 170.61 -92.11 32.65
N CYS A 669 170.72 -91.56 31.42
CA CYS A 669 170.46 -92.16 30.07
C CYS A 669 169.02 -92.66 29.78
N GLU A 670 168.25 -92.20 28.78
CA GLU A 670 168.44 -91.15 27.75
C GLU A 670 169.48 -91.43 26.64
N LYS A 671 169.12 -92.23 25.60
CA LYS A 671 169.97 -92.39 24.39
C LYS A 671 169.32 -92.83 23.06
N ASP A 672 168.17 -93.50 23.05
CA ASP A 672 167.71 -94.26 21.86
C ASP A 672 166.83 -93.46 20.86
N ILE A 673 167.22 -92.24 20.51
CA ILE A 673 166.46 -91.33 19.63
C ILE A 673 166.62 -91.64 18.11
N THR A 674 167.56 -92.50 17.73
CA THR A 674 168.03 -92.63 16.33
C THR A 674 167.01 -93.23 15.34
N SER A 675 165.94 -93.88 15.81
CA SER A 675 164.97 -94.56 14.94
C SER A 675 163.96 -93.66 14.23
N LEU A 676 163.75 -92.43 14.72
CA LEU A 676 162.62 -91.58 14.27
C LEU A 676 162.78 -90.97 12.87
N HIS A 677 163.99 -90.94 12.30
CA HIS A 677 164.24 -90.25 11.03
C HIS A 677 163.58 -90.91 9.80
N GLN A 678 163.26 -92.20 9.84
CA GLN A 678 162.73 -92.92 8.67
C GLN A 678 161.20 -92.78 8.49
N GLN A 679 160.49 -92.13 9.41
CA GLN A 679 159.06 -91.85 9.30
C GLN A 679 158.73 -90.51 8.62
N LEU A 680 159.73 -89.66 8.36
CA LEU A 680 159.49 -88.30 7.88
C LEU A 680 159.12 -88.24 6.38
N GLU A 681 159.68 -89.14 5.58
CA GLU A 681 159.63 -89.07 4.11
C GLU A 681 158.24 -89.38 3.54
N GLU A 682 157.47 -90.27 4.19
CA GLU A 682 156.07 -90.58 3.81
C GLU A 682 155.12 -89.38 4.03
N THR A 683 155.39 -88.52 5.01
CA THR A 683 154.51 -87.38 5.36
C THR A 683 154.52 -86.26 4.31
N ASN A 684 155.53 -86.22 3.44
CA ASN A 684 155.69 -85.14 2.46
C ASN A 684 154.69 -85.26 1.28
N ASP A 685 154.32 -86.47 0.88
CA ASP A 685 153.43 -86.67 -0.28
C ASP A 685 151.96 -86.31 0.05
N GLU A 686 151.50 -86.57 1.28
CA GLU A 686 150.17 -86.17 1.75
C GLU A 686 149.97 -84.64 1.73
N LEU A 687 151.05 -83.88 1.99
CA LEU A 687 151.08 -82.43 1.92
C LEU A 687 150.84 -81.89 0.49
N THR A 688 151.21 -82.65 -0.54
CA THR A 688 150.96 -82.25 -1.95
C THR A 688 149.50 -82.40 -2.35
N GLN A 689 148.80 -83.39 -1.78
CA GLN A 689 147.40 -83.69 -2.12
C GLN A 689 146.43 -82.74 -1.40
N THR A 690 146.71 -82.39 -0.14
CA THR A 690 145.94 -81.40 0.64
C THR A 690 146.03 -79.98 0.07
N ASN A 691 147.09 -79.65 -0.67
CA ASN A 691 147.22 -78.33 -1.29
C ASN A 691 146.28 -78.14 -2.50
N LYS A 692 145.97 -79.21 -3.25
CA LYS A 692 145.06 -79.16 -4.41
C LYS A 692 143.58 -78.98 -4.01
N SER A 693 143.15 -79.61 -2.92
CA SER A 693 141.79 -79.42 -2.41
C SER A 693 141.58 -77.98 -1.89
N ARG A 694 142.59 -77.39 -1.25
CA ARG A 694 142.59 -75.97 -0.85
C ARG A 694 142.33 -75.03 -2.02
N GLU A 695 142.94 -75.26 -3.18
CA GLU A 695 142.74 -74.42 -4.38
C GLU A 695 141.32 -74.54 -4.96
N SER A 696 140.73 -75.74 -4.94
CA SER A 696 139.34 -75.93 -5.39
C SER A 696 138.31 -75.18 -4.52
N LEU A 697 138.56 -75.08 -3.20
CA LEU A 697 137.70 -74.34 -2.27
C LEU A 697 137.78 -72.82 -2.45
N VAL A 698 138.93 -72.29 -2.87
CA VAL A 698 139.08 -70.86 -3.19
C VAL A 698 138.22 -70.49 -4.40
N GLN A 699 138.28 -71.28 -5.48
CA GLN A 699 137.48 -71.03 -6.68
C GLN A 699 135.96 -71.10 -6.42
N GLU A 700 135.52 -71.98 -5.52
CA GLU A 700 134.11 -72.06 -5.12
C GLU A 700 133.69 -70.84 -4.28
N ASN A 701 134.56 -70.36 -3.39
CA ASN A 701 134.32 -69.16 -2.58
C ASN A 701 134.23 -67.88 -3.45
N ASP A 702 135.08 -67.74 -4.47
CA ASP A 702 135.05 -66.62 -5.41
C ASP A 702 133.72 -66.57 -6.20
N ARG A 703 133.20 -67.72 -6.64
CA ARG A 703 131.87 -67.84 -7.28
C ARG A 703 130.74 -67.43 -6.34
N LEU A 704 130.76 -67.88 -5.09
CA LEU A 704 129.75 -67.50 -4.10
C LEU A 704 129.78 -65.99 -3.82
N GLN A 705 130.96 -65.37 -3.84
CA GLN A 705 131.12 -63.92 -3.69
C GLN A 705 130.60 -63.14 -4.92
N GLU A 706 130.77 -63.67 -6.14
CA GLU A 706 130.14 -63.13 -7.35
C GLU A 706 128.60 -63.21 -7.29
N HIS A 707 128.04 -64.37 -6.89
CA HIS A 707 126.59 -64.52 -6.71
C HIS A 707 126.02 -63.54 -5.67
N LEU A 708 126.71 -63.32 -4.54
CA LEU A 708 126.32 -62.32 -3.55
C LEU A 708 126.38 -60.89 -4.09
N SER A 709 127.36 -60.57 -4.95
CA SER A 709 127.43 -59.27 -5.63
C SER A 709 126.24 -59.06 -6.58
N ASN A 710 125.90 -60.07 -7.38
CA ASN A 710 124.77 -60.02 -8.31
C ASN A 710 123.42 -59.86 -7.57
N ILE A 711 123.17 -60.66 -6.53
CA ILE A 711 121.97 -60.55 -5.69
C ILE A 711 121.87 -59.16 -5.02
N LYS A 712 123.00 -58.59 -4.59
CA LYS A 712 123.06 -57.23 -4.02
C LYS A 712 122.70 -56.15 -5.06
N GLN A 713 123.15 -56.31 -6.31
CA GLN A 713 122.80 -55.41 -7.42
C GLN A 713 121.31 -55.53 -7.81
N GLU A 714 120.76 -56.75 -7.86
CA GLU A 714 119.33 -56.98 -8.11
C GLU A 714 118.45 -56.35 -7.03
N ASN A 715 118.79 -56.52 -5.74
CA ASN A 715 118.08 -55.87 -4.64
C ASN A 715 118.12 -54.33 -4.74
N GLN A 716 119.25 -53.73 -5.15
CA GLN A 716 119.32 -52.29 -5.42
C GLN A 716 118.42 -51.85 -6.59
N VAL A 717 118.27 -52.68 -7.63
CA VAL A 717 117.33 -52.42 -8.74
C VAL A 717 115.87 -52.55 -8.27
N LEU A 718 115.56 -53.54 -7.43
CA LEU A 718 114.22 -53.70 -6.84
C LEU A 718 113.85 -52.55 -5.92
N HIS A 719 114.77 -52.09 -5.05
CA HIS A 719 114.55 -50.89 -4.23
C HIS A 719 114.33 -49.62 -5.08
N LYS A 720 115.07 -49.44 -6.17
CA LYS A 720 114.84 -48.32 -7.11
C LYS A 720 113.47 -48.41 -7.81
N LYS A 721 113.00 -49.61 -8.15
CA LYS A 721 111.65 -49.83 -8.69
C LYS A 721 110.56 -49.54 -7.65
N LEU A 722 110.72 -50.03 -6.41
CA LEU A 722 109.81 -49.74 -5.30
C LEU A 722 109.71 -48.24 -5.00
N ALA A 723 110.83 -47.52 -4.95
CA ALA A 723 110.84 -46.07 -4.76
C ALA A 723 110.14 -45.33 -5.91
N LYS A 724 110.29 -45.80 -7.17
CA LYS A 724 109.57 -45.23 -8.32
C LYS A 724 108.05 -45.46 -8.21
N TYR A 725 107.62 -46.66 -7.87
CA TYR A 725 106.18 -46.96 -7.68
C TYR A 725 105.59 -46.25 -6.46
N GLN A 726 106.35 -46.04 -5.38
CA GLN A 726 105.91 -45.23 -4.24
C GLN A 726 105.69 -43.77 -4.65
N ASN A 727 106.64 -43.18 -5.37
CA ASN A 727 106.49 -41.82 -5.88
C ASN A 727 105.27 -41.70 -6.83
N GLU A 728 105.07 -42.66 -7.73
CA GLU A 728 103.89 -42.71 -8.62
C GLU A 728 102.57 -42.85 -7.85
N LEU A 729 102.55 -43.64 -6.76
CA LEU A 729 101.39 -43.78 -5.88
C LEU A 729 101.07 -42.48 -5.14
N ASP A 730 102.08 -41.79 -4.58
CA ASP A 730 101.88 -40.52 -3.89
C ASP A 730 101.49 -39.40 -4.85
N ASP A 731 101.98 -39.41 -6.10
CA ASP A 731 101.59 -38.46 -7.15
C ASP A 731 100.12 -38.65 -7.60
N VAL A 732 99.66 -39.91 -7.71
CA VAL A 732 98.23 -40.25 -7.93
C VAL A 732 97.38 -39.85 -6.73
N LYS A 733 97.88 -40.05 -5.50
CA LYS A 733 97.20 -39.68 -4.25
C LYS A 733 97.05 -38.17 -4.11
N LEU A 734 98.04 -37.38 -4.55
CA LEU A 734 97.94 -35.92 -4.62
C LEU A 734 96.84 -35.48 -5.60
N LYS A 735 96.84 -36.05 -6.81
CA LYS A 735 95.81 -35.80 -7.84
C LYS A 735 94.40 -36.19 -7.39
N ALA A 736 94.26 -37.27 -6.63
CA ALA A 736 93.00 -37.66 -5.99
C ALA A 736 92.58 -36.67 -4.89
N GLN A 737 93.53 -36.16 -4.09
CA GLN A 737 93.25 -35.15 -3.08
C GLN A 737 92.79 -33.83 -3.70
N ASP A 738 93.42 -33.38 -4.79
CA ASP A 738 93.02 -32.17 -5.53
C ASP A 738 91.66 -32.36 -6.20
N SER A 739 91.42 -33.51 -6.85
CA SER A 739 90.09 -33.87 -7.37
C SER A 739 89.01 -33.83 -6.29
N ASN A 740 89.33 -34.24 -5.06
CA ASN A 740 88.41 -34.14 -3.92
C ASN A 740 88.20 -32.70 -3.43
N LYS A 741 89.24 -31.85 -3.42
CA LYS A 741 89.08 -30.39 -3.15
C LYS A 741 88.14 -29.76 -4.18
N ASP A 742 88.21 -30.19 -5.44
CA ASP A 742 87.40 -29.68 -6.54
C ASP A 742 85.94 -30.16 -6.41
N ILE A 743 85.71 -31.43 -6.09
CA ILE A 743 84.38 -31.97 -5.76
C ILE A 743 83.76 -31.23 -4.55
N VAL A 744 84.55 -30.91 -3.52
CA VAL A 744 84.07 -30.13 -2.36
C VAL A 744 83.71 -28.69 -2.74
N ARG A 745 84.50 -28.01 -3.58
CA ARG A 745 84.13 -26.67 -4.09
C ARG A 745 82.87 -26.71 -4.96
N LEU A 746 82.76 -27.69 -5.86
CA LEU A 746 81.57 -27.88 -6.70
C LEU A 746 80.32 -28.19 -5.88
N LYS A 747 80.43 -29.02 -4.82
CA LYS A 747 79.33 -29.20 -3.85
C LYS A 747 78.98 -27.90 -3.12
N GLY A 748 79.95 -27.09 -2.71
CA GLY A 748 79.70 -25.79 -2.10
C GLY A 748 78.91 -24.84 -3.01
N VAL A 749 79.29 -24.78 -4.29
CA VAL A 749 78.56 -23.98 -5.32
C VAL A 749 77.16 -24.54 -5.57
N LEU A 750 77.02 -25.87 -5.69
CA LEU A 750 75.72 -26.52 -5.88
C LEU A 750 74.78 -26.25 -4.70
N MET A 751 75.23 -26.46 -3.45
CA MET A 751 74.46 -26.16 -2.24
C MET A 751 74.07 -24.67 -2.14
N SER A 752 74.90 -23.76 -2.68
CA SER A 752 74.52 -22.34 -2.77
C SER A 752 73.41 -22.12 -3.78
N LYS A 753 73.53 -22.71 -4.98
CA LYS A 753 72.51 -22.57 -6.04
C LYS A 753 71.20 -23.27 -5.70
N GLU A 754 71.24 -24.36 -4.95
CA GLU A 754 70.04 -25.00 -4.37
C GLU A 754 69.38 -24.08 -3.34
N ARG A 755 70.15 -23.41 -2.47
CA ARG A 755 69.60 -22.42 -1.52
C ARG A 755 68.99 -21.23 -2.25
N GLU A 756 69.71 -20.63 -3.20
CA GLU A 756 69.22 -19.51 -4.03
C GLU A 756 67.94 -19.89 -4.79
N ASN A 757 67.83 -21.13 -5.27
CA ASN A 757 66.63 -21.61 -5.96
C ASN A 757 65.45 -21.86 -5.00
N CYS A 758 65.71 -22.33 -3.77
CA CYS A 758 64.70 -22.40 -2.71
C CYS A 758 64.20 -21.00 -2.31
N GLU A 759 65.11 -20.04 -2.13
CA GLU A 759 64.79 -18.63 -1.86
C GLU A 759 63.96 -18.03 -3.02
N LEU A 760 64.29 -18.34 -4.27
CA LEU A 760 63.52 -17.91 -5.44
C LEU A 760 62.11 -18.53 -5.47
N LEU A 761 61.97 -19.81 -5.11
CA LEU A 761 60.68 -20.52 -5.04
C LEU A 761 59.80 -20.06 -3.88
N GLU A 762 60.41 -19.66 -2.75
CA GLU A 762 59.72 -19.07 -1.60
C GLU A 762 59.24 -17.64 -1.92
N ASN A 763 60.08 -16.84 -2.58
CA ASN A 763 59.68 -15.52 -3.09
C ASN A 763 58.60 -15.61 -4.17
N TYR A 764 58.63 -16.64 -5.03
CA TYR A 764 57.56 -16.92 -5.99
C TYR A 764 56.25 -17.31 -5.28
N HIS A 765 56.31 -18.15 -4.23
CA HIS A 765 55.12 -18.45 -3.42
C HIS A 765 54.54 -17.19 -2.78
N LYS A 766 55.36 -16.35 -2.14
CA LYS A 766 54.90 -15.09 -1.55
C LYS A 766 54.26 -14.16 -2.58
N ALA A 767 54.83 -14.06 -3.78
CA ALA A 767 54.23 -13.30 -4.88
C ALA A 767 52.90 -13.90 -5.38
N CYS A 768 52.74 -15.23 -5.35
CA CYS A 768 51.46 -15.89 -5.62
C CYS A 768 50.43 -15.68 -4.50
N GLU A 769 50.82 -15.81 -3.23
CA GLU A 769 49.96 -15.55 -2.06
C GLU A 769 49.50 -14.08 -2.00
N GLU A 770 50.39 -13.14 -2.31
CA GLU A 770 50.04 -11.73 -2.50
C GLU A 770 49.10 -11.54 -3.70
N GLY A 771 49.35 -12.24 -4.82
CA GLY A 771 48.48 -12.26 -6.00
C GLY A 771 47.05 -12.73 -5.68
N GLU A 772 46.91 -13.88 -5.02
CA GLU A 772 45.64 -14.43 -4.53
C GLU A 772 44.99 -13.50 -3.49
N SER A 773 45.78 -12.83 -2.65
CA SER A 773 45.30 -11.79 -1.73
C SER A 773 44.75 -10.56 -2.45
N TRP A 774 45.34 -10.15 -3.57
CA TRP A 774 44.82 -9.05 -4.40
C TRP A 774 43.62 -9.47 -5.25
N GLU A 775 43.61 -10.69 -5.77
CA GLU A 775 42.49 -11.25 -6.53
C GLU A 775 41.25 -11.43 -5.63
N THR A 776 41.40 -11.92 -4.41
CA THR A 776 40.29 -12.02 -3.44
C THR A 776 39.78 -10.65 -2.99
N LYS A 777 40.67 -9.66 -2.77
CA LYS A 777 40.27 -8.26 -2.56
C LYS A 777 39.53 -7.67 -3.77
N CYS A 778 39.92 -8.01 -4.99
CA CYS A 778 39.24 -7.56 -6.21
C CYS A 778 37.83 -8.14 -6.31
N HIS A 779 37.68 -9.46 -6.13
CA HIS A 779 36.36 -10.11 -6.10
C HIS A 779 35.45 -9.57 -4.98
N GLN A 780 36.01 -9.27 -3.79
CA GLN A 780 35.26 -8.63 -2.71
C GLN A 780 34.81 -7.21 -3.12
N ALA A 781 35.69 -6.40 -3.70
CA ALA A 781 35.34 -5.06 -4.19
C ALA A 781 34.29 -5.10 -5.33
N GLU A 782 34.31 -6.11 -6.20
CA GLU A 782 33.29 -6.34 -7.24
C GLU A 782 31.93 -6.76 -6.64
N ALA A 783 31.94 -7.58 -5.59
CA ALA A 783 30.75 -7.94 -4.83
C ALA A 783 30.15 -6.73 -4.11
N ASP A 784 30.98 -5.91 -3.46
CA ASP A 784 30.58 -4.68 -2.78
C ASP A 784 30.06 -3.64 -3.78
N CYS A 785 30.73 -3.44 -4.92
CA CYS A 785 30.26 -2.58 -6.01
C CYS A 785 28.94 -3.10 -6.61
N SER A 786 28.74 -4.41 -6.69
CA SER A 786 27.47 -5.00 -7.13
C SER A 786 26.35 -4.81 -6.10
N SER A 787 26.66 -4.91 -4.81
CA SER A 787 25.74 -4.61 -3.70
C SER A 787 25.30 -3.14 -3.72
N VAL A 788 26.27 -2.21 -3.81
CA VAL A 788 26.02 -0.76 -3.93
C VAL A 788 25.22 -0.44 -5.19
N ARG A 789 25.49 -1.10 -6.33
CA ARG A 789 24.71 -0.94 -7.56
C ARG A 789 23.26 -1.42 -7.42
N LEU A 790 23.02 -2.53 -6.72
CA LEU A 790 21.65 -3.00 -6.43
C LEU A 790 20.92 -2.04 -5.47
N ALA A 791 21.61 -1.55 -4.44
CA ALA A 791 21.07 -0.54 -3.52
C ALA A 791 20.73 0.78 -4.25
N LEU A 792 21.58 1.22 -5.20
CA LEU A 792 21.32 2.38 -6.05
C LEU A 792 20.10 2.17 -6.95
N ILE A 793 19.97 1.00 -7.61
CA ILE A 793 18.79 0.67 -8.44
C ILE A 793 17.51 0.67 -7.60
N SER A 794 17.56 0.18 -6.36
CA SER A 794 16.44 0.23 -5.41
C SER A 794 16.10 1.66 -4.99
N ALA A 795 17.11 2.48 -4.66
CA ALA A 795 16.92 3.89 -4.31
C ALA A 795 16.41 4.73 -5.50
N GLU A 796 16.81 4.38 -6.73
CA GLU A 796 16.27 4.97 -7.96
C GLU A 796 14.81 4.59 -8.20
N SER A 797 14.43 3.33 -7.99
CA SER A 797 13.05 2.88 -8.22
C SER A 797 12.09 3.52 -7.22
N GLU A 798 12.48 3.63 -5.95
CA GLU A 798 11.70 4.37 -4.95
C GLU A 798 11.68 5.88 -5.25
N ASN A 799 12.77 6.48 -5.74
CA ASN A 799 12.76 7.87 -6.21
C ASN A 799 11.80 8.10 -7.39
N ARG A 800 11.63 7.12 -8.30
CA ARG A 800 10.64 7.19 -9.38
C ARG A 800 9.23 7.12 -8.80
N ARG A 801 8.95 6.15 -7.92
CA ARG A 801 7.66 6.00 -7.23
C ARG A 801 7.26 7.24 -6.42
N LEU A 802 8.22 7.86 -5.72
CA LEU A 802 8.01 9.11 -4.99
C LEU A 802 7.76 10.31 -5.93
N LYS A 803 8.47 10.41 -7.06
CA LYS A 803 8.20 11.45 -8.09
C LYS A 803 6.81 11.28 -8.73
N GLU A 804 6.42 10.05 -9.04
CA GLU A 804 5.07 9.71 -9.53
C GLU A 804 4.00 10.08 -8.49
N ARG A 805 4.25 9.79 -7.20
CA ARG A 805 3.32 10.20 -6.13
C ARG A 805 3.26 11.72 -5.98
N ILE A 806 4.38 12.43 -6.03
CA ILE A 806 4.42 13.91 -6.01
C ILE A 806 3.62 14.47 -7.20
N ALA A 807 3.86 13.99 -8.42
CA ALA A 807 3.11 14.43 -9.60
C ALA A 807 1.60 14.17 -9.48
N SER A 808 1.19 13.03 -8.91
CA SER A 808 -0.24 12.76 -8.64
C SER A 808 -0.85 13.75 -7.63
N LEU A 809 -0.10 14.14 -6.59
CA LEU A 809 -0.52 15.11 -5.59
C LEU A 809 -0.51 16.55 -6.13
N GLU A 810 0.40 16.88 -7.05
CA GLU A 810 0.41 18.17 -7.75
C GLU A 810 -0.81 18.31 -8.68
N ILE A 811 -1.20 17.24 -9.38
CA ILE A 811 -2.42 17.20 -10.19
C ILE A 811 -3.66 17.35 -9.29
N GLU A 812 -3.75 16.57 -8.21
CA GLU A 812 -4.84 16.65 -7.22
C GLU A 812 -4.94 18.05 -6.58
N MET A 813 -3.81 18.66 -6.23
CA MET A 813 -3.74 20.02 -5.70
C MET A 813 -4.18 21.07 -6.74
N GLN A 814 -3.78 20.94 -8.01
CA GLN A 814 -4.26 21.85 -9.06
C GLN A 814 -5.75 21.69 -9.33
N GLN A 815 -6.27 20.46 -9.32
CA GLN A 815 -7.69 20.19 -9.47
C GLN A 815 -8.49 20.83 -8.32
N ASN A 816 -8.04 20.64 -7.06
CA ASN A 816 -8.61 21.33 -5.89
C ASN A 816 -8.49 22.86 -5.97
N LEU A 817 -7.39 23.40 -6.52
CA LEU A 817 -7.25 24.84 -6.76
C LEU A 817 -8.21 25.35 -7.85
N THR A 818 -8.59 24.53 -8.83
CA THR A 818 -9.63 24.90 -9.82
C THR A 818 -11.04 24.85 -9.23
N THR A 819 -11.37 23.87 -8.39
CA THR A 819 -12.69 23.83 -7.71
C THR A 819 -12.80 24.96 -6.69
N GLU A 820 -11.74 25.28 -5.94
CA GLU A 820 -11.70 26.45 -5.05
C GLU A 820 -11.96 27.77 -5.80
N LYS A 821 -11.35 27.95 -7.00
CA LYS A 821 -11.62 29.11 -7.87
C LYS A 821 -13.06 29.12 -8.36
N ALA A 822 -13.64 27.96 -8.71
CA ALA A 822 -15.03 27.85 -9.10
C ALA A 822 -15.99 28.23 -7.95
N TYR A 823 -15.79 27.71 -6.74
CA TYR A 823 -16.55 28.07 -5.55
C TYR A 823 -16.40 29.56 -5.19
N LYS A 824 -15.18 30.13 -5.27
CA LYS A 824 -14.98 31.58 -5.10
C LYS A 824 -15.74 32.42 -6.13
N SER A 825 -15.86 31.95 -7.37
CA SER A 825 -16.66 32.61 -8.41
C SER A 825 -18.16 32.49 -8.14
N GLN A 826 -18.64 31.31 -7.71
CA GLN A 826 -20.03 31.10 -7.27
C GLN A 826 -20.40 32.00 -6.08
N ILE A 827 -19.55 32.09 -5.06
CA ILE A 827 -19.71 32.99 -3.91
C ILE A 827 -19.73 34.46 -4.36
N SER A 828 -18.88 34.85 -5.32
CA SER A 828 -18.92 36.21 -5.89
C SER A 828 -20.24 36.52 -6.60
N THR A 829 -20.80 35.55 -7.33
CA THR A 829 -22.12 35.68 -7.98
C THR A 829 -23.25 35.72 -6.96
N LEU A 830 -23.24 34.85 -5.95
CA LEU A 830 -24.23 34.84 -4.87
C LEU A 830 -24.21 36.14 -4.06
N ASN A 831 -23.03 36.68 -3.74
CA ASN A 831 -22.90 37.98 -3.08
C ASN A 831 -23.45 39.13 -3.95
N LYS A 832 -23.27 39.08 -5.28
CA LYS A 832 -23.87 40.08 -6.20
C LYS A 832 -25.39 39.97 -6.25
N SER A 833 -25.95 38.76 -6.29
CA SER A 833 -27.41 38.58 -6.22
C SER A 833 -27.96 38.99 -4.85
N LEU A 834 -27.26 38.69 -3.75
CA LEU A 834 -27.66 39.10 -2.41
C LEU A 834 -27.67 40.62 -2.27
N LEU A 835 -26.60 41.32 -2.70
CA LEU A 835 -26.57 42.80 -2.74
C LEU A 835 -27.68 43.40 -3.61
N LYS A 836 -28.08 42.72 -4.71
CA LYS A 836 -29.23 43.13 -5.54
C LYS A 836 -30.55 42.94 -4.78
N MET A 837 -30.76 41.79 -4.13
CA MET A 837 -31.94 41.53 -3.29
C MET A 837 -32.03 42.48 -2.09
N GLU A 838 -30.90 42.85 -1.47
CA GLU A 838 -30.83 43.85 -0.41
C GLU A 838 -31.20 45.25 -0.94
N GLY A 839 -30.71 45.63 -2.13
CA GLY A 839 -31.09 46.87 -2.80
C GLY A 839 -32.59 46.92 -3.17
N GLU A 840 -33.15 45.80 -3.62
CA GLU A 840 -34.58 45.65 -3.89
C GLU A 840 -35.42 45.70 -2.60
N LEU A 841 -34.97 45.06 -1.53
CA LEU A 841 -35.59 45.14 -0.20
C LEU A 841 -35.55 46.59 0.34
N GLN A 842 -34.46 47.33 0.11
CA GLN A 842 -34.36 48.75 0.46
C GLN A 842 -35.26 49.64 -0.42
N ASN A 843 -35.47 49.30 -1.69
CA ASN A 843 -36.49 49.97 -2.54
C ASN A 843 -37.89 49.71 -1.98
N LEU A 844 -38.28 48.44 -1.79
CA LEU A 844 -39.58 48.05 -1.25
C LEU A 844 -39.85 48.63 0.15
N GLN A 845 -38.83 48.75 1.00
CA GLN A 845 -38.96 49.40 2.32
C GLN A 845 -39.15 50.92 2.19
N ARG A 846 -38.52 51.59 1.22
CA ARG A 846 -38.78 53.01 0.90
C ARG A 846 -40.18 53.22 0.32
N GLU A 847 -40.61 52.36 -0.61
CA GLU A 847 -41.96 52.37 -1.18
C GLU A 847 -43.03 52.13 -0.11
N LYS A 848 -42.82 51.16 0.78
CA LYS A 848 -43.68 50.91 1.95
C LYS A 848 -43.76 52.13 2.87
N VAL A 849 -42.66 52.86 3.10
CA VAL A 849 -42.68 54.11 3.90
C VAL A 849 -43.47 55.21 3.17
N SER A 850 -43.33 55.33 1.84
CA SER A 850 -44.17 56.25 1.03
C SER A 850 -45.65 55.88 1.15
N ILE A 851 -46.01 54.63 0.89
CA ILE A 851 -47.40 54.14 0.95
C ILE A 851 -48.00 54.32 2.35
N LEU A 852 -47.19 54.20 3.42
CA LEU A 852 -47.65 54.50 4.79
C LEU A 852 -47.88 56.01 5.02
N ALA A 853 -47.10 56.90 4.41
CA ALA A 853 -47.33 58.35 4.43
C ALA A 853 -48.57 58.73 3.59
N ASP A 854 -48.76 58.11 2.42
CA ASP A 854 -49.94 58.28 1.56
C ASP A 854 -51.21 57.76 2.26
N LEU A 855 -51.12 56.61 2.94
CA LEU A 855 -52.18 56.05 3.78
C LEU A 855 -52.50 56.95 4.98
N THR A 856 -51.51 57.65 5.54
CA THR A 856 -51.73 58.60 6.63
C THR A 856 -52.41 59.86 6.12
N SER A 857 -51.96 60.38 4.96
CA SER A 857 -52.54 61.56 4.31
C SER A 857 -53.98 61.32 3.84
N THR A 858 -54.28 60.12 3.33
CA THR A 858 -55.66 59.73 2.97
C THR A 858 -56.53 59.51 4.20
N ARG A 859 -56.00 58.95 5.31
CA ARG A 859 -56.73 58.90 6.60
C ARG A 859 -57.06 60.30 7.14
N GLU A 860 -56.11 61.23 7.10
CA GLU A 860 -56.36 62.64 7.45
C GLU A 860 -57.43 63.27 6.56
N LEU A 861 -57.41 62.99 5.25
CA LEU A 861 -58.41 63.47 4.31
C LEU A 861 -59.79 62.87 4.58
N CYS A 862 -59.88 61.57 4.93
CA CYS A 862 -61.12 60.97 5.41
C CYS A 862 -61.63 61.64 6.69
N ILE A 863 -60.76 61.89 7.68
CA ILE A 863 -61.16 62.62 8.91
C ILE A 863 -61.66 64.03 8.59
N LYS A 864 -61.03 64.75 7.65
CA LYS A 864 -61.48 66.07 7.16
C LYS A 864 -62.81 66.00 6.39
N LEU A 865 -63.07 64.91 5.66
CA LEU A 865 -64.34 64.67 4.97
C LEU A 865 -65.46 64.25 5.93
N ASP A 866 -65.19 63.38 6.91
CA ASP A 866 -66.19 62.95 7.90
C ASP A 866 -66.55 64.09 8.85
N THR A 867 -65.60 64.91 9.32
CA THR A 867 -65.91 66.13 10.08
C THR A 867 -66.66 67.17 9.25
N GLY A 868 -66.33 67.32 7.96
CA GLY A 868 -67.11 68.14 7.03
C GLY A 868 -68.53 67.62 6.79
N LYS A 869 -68.71 66.31 6.71
CA LYS A 869 -69.99 65.60 6.59
C LYS A 869 -70.81 65.68 7.89
N GLU A 870 -70.18 65.62 9.05
CA GLU A 870 -70.83 65.85 10.35
C GLU A 870 -71.35 67.29 10.44
N LEU A 871 -70.53 68.29 10.03
CA LEU A 871 -70.97 69.69 9.97
C LEU A 871 -72.11 69.90 8.97
N LEU A 872 -72.04 69.30 7.77
CA LEU A 872 -73.14 69.34 6.79
C LEU A 872 -74.40 68.61 7.29
N ASN A 873 -74.25 67.51 8.03
CA ASN A 873 -75.37 66.82 8.67
C ASN A 873 -76.00 67.67 9.78
N GLN A 874 -75.22 68.38 10.60
CA GLN A 874 -75.75 69.31 11.60
C GLN A 874 -76.48 70.50 10.96
N GLN A 875 -75.96 71.01 9.83
CA GLN A 875 -76.67 72.02 9.03
C GLN A 875 -77.95 71.45 8.42
N LEU A 876 -77.93 70.20 7.94
CA LEU A 876 -79.10 69.53 7.39
C LEU A 876 -80.17 69.28 8.45
N THR A 877 -79.82 68.77 9.65
CA THR A 877 -80.79 68.59 10.74
C THR A 877 -81.37 69.93 11.18
N SER A 878 -80.55 70.97 11.32
CA SER A 878 -81.05 72.32 11.66
C SER A 878 -82.00 72.90 10.60
N ARG A 879 -81.78 72.61 9.31
CA ARG A 879 -82.71 72.97 8.22
C ARG A 879 -83.94 72.06 8.17
N VAL A 880 -83.84 70.79 8.55
CA VAL A 880 -85.01 69.91 8.73
C VAL A 880 -85.88 70.41 9.89
N GLU A 881 -85.30 70.73 11.04
CA GLU A 881 -86.00 71.34 12.19
C GLU A 881 -86.68 72.68 11.82
N GLU A 882 -86.09 73.46 10.92
CA GLU A 882 -86.69 74.69 10.37
C GLU A 882 -87.85 74.39 9.40
N VAL A 883 -87.70 73.41 8.51
CA VAL A 883 -88.76 72.95 7.59
C VAL A 883 -89.92 72.32 8.35
N GLU A 884 -89.67 71.53 9.39
CA GLU A 884 -90.70 70.93 10.25
C GLU A 884 -91.48 72.00 11.03
N ARG A 885 -90.80 73.05 11.53
CA ARG A 885 -91.46 74.22 12.12
C ARG A 885 -92.34 74.95 11.09
N LEU A 886 -91.79 75.29 9.92
CA LEU A 886 -92.54 75.94 8.85
C LEU A 886 -93.70 75.08 8.33
N GLN A 887 -93.58 73.75 8.37
CA GLN A 887 -94.67 72.83 8.04
C GLN A 887 -95.76 72.88 9.13
N SER A 888 -95.40 72.90 10.42
CA SER A 888 -96.36 73.06 11.52
C SER A 888 -97.07 74.43 11.48
N ASP A 889 -96.36 75.50 11.12
CA ASP A 889 -96.94 76.82 10.86
C ASP A 889 -97.90 76.79 9.65
N CYS A 890 -97.57 76.04 8.60
CA CYS A 890 -98.47 75.82 7.45
C CYS A 890 -99.69 74.95 7.79
N GLU A 891 -99.55 73.91 8.62
CA GLU A 891 -100.62 73.00 9.02
C GLU A 891 -101.60 73.66 10.00
N SER A 892 -101.09 74.49 10.92
CA SER A 892 -101.92 75.34 11.78
C SER A 892 -102.66 76.41 10.97
N SER A 893 -101.98 77.10 10.05
CA SER A 893 -102.61 78.01 9.08
C SER A 893 -103.67 77.31 8.22
N HIS A 894 -103.42 76.06 7.79
CA HIS A 894 -104.40 75.27 7.04
C HIS A 894 -105.62 74.92 7.89
N SER A 895 -105.41 74.58 9.17
CA SER A 895 -106.47 74.27 10.14
C SER A 895 -107.34 75.50 10.41
N GLU A 896 -106.75 76.70 10.52
CA GLU A 896 -107.47 77.96 10.61
C GLU A 896 -108.28 78.24 9.33
N ILE A 897 -107.68 78.05 8.14
CA ILE A 897 -108.38 78.16 6.85
C ILE A 897 -109.54 77.15 6.75
N GLU A 898 -109.40 75.93 7.27
CA GLU A 898 -110.49 74.94 7.28
C GLU A 898 -111.60 75.33 8.26
N LEU A 899 -111.27 75.89 9.43
CA LEU A 899 -112.23 76.44 10.38
C LEU A 899 -113.01 77.62 9.78
N LEU A 900 -112.32 78.57 9.15
CA LEU A 900 -112.92 79.70 8.45
C LEU A 900 -113.78 79.24 7.25
N ARG A 901 -113.38 78.17 6.54
CA ARG A 901 -114.21 77.54 5.50
C ARG A 901 -115.48 76.91 6.08
N LYS A 902 -115.40 76.22 7.22
CA LYS A 902 -116.56 75.65 7.93
C LYS A 902 -117.52 76.74 8.40
N GLN A 903 -116.99 77.83 8.96
CA GLN A 903 -117.78 79.01 9.30
C GLN A 903 -118.45 79.61 8.06
N LEU A 904 -117.71 79.80 6.96
CA LEU A 904 -118.28 80.31 5.70
C LEU A 904 -119.35 79.37 5.09
N THR A 905 -119.23 78.05 5.26
CA THR A 905 -120.32 77.13 4.86
C THR A 905 -121.54 77.22 5.77
N ASN A 906 -121.35 77.47 7.06
CA ASN A 906 -122.45 77.71 7.98
C ASN A 906 -123.15 79.04 7.66
N GLU A 907 -122.41 80.11 7.33
CA GLU A 907 -123.01 81.38 6.91
C GLU A 907 -123.69 81.29 5.53
N ARG A 908 -123.23 80.42 4.64
CA ARG A 908 -123.96 80.09 3.40
C ARG A 908 -125.22 79.27 3.66
N ALA A 909 -125.28 78.51 4.74
CA ALA A 909 -126.49 77.79 5.16
C ALA A 909 -127.49 78.72 5.87
N SER A 910 -127.02 79.61 6.75
CA SER A 910 -127.86 80.65 7.38
C SER A 910 -128.45 81.58 6.31
N MET A 911 -127.62 82.03 5.36
CA MET A 911 -128.05 82.81 4.20
C MET A 911 -129.10 82.09 3.36
N LYS A 912 -128.92 80.80 3.03
CA LYS A 912 -129.94 80.01 2.32
C LYS A 912 -131.23 79.83 3.09
N ASN A 913 -131.17 79.69 4.42
CA ASN A 913 -132.36 79.62 5.26
C ASN A 913 -133.12 80.96 5.23
N LEU A 914 -132.41 82.08 5.29
CA LEU A 914 -132.99 83.42 5.13
C LEU A 914 -133.56 83.65 3.73
N GLU A 915 -132.87 83.23 2.66
CA GLU A 915 -133.39 83.25 1.28
C GLU A 915 -134.70 82.45 1.17
N SER A 916 -134.76 81.25 1.75
CA SER A 916 -135.95 80.39 1.76
C SER A 916 -137.13 81.03 2.53
N LEU A 917 -136.87 81.66 3.67
CA LEU A 917 -137.87 82.42 4.42
C LEU A 917 -138.37 83.64 3.64
N LEU A 918 -137.48 84.35 2.94
CA LEU A 918 -137.83 85.53 2.13
C LEU A 918 -138.64 85.14 0.89
N VAL A 919 -138.34 84.00 0.25
CA VAL A 919 -139.17 83.39 -0.80
C VAL A 919 -140.54 83.01 -0.26
N SER A 920 -140.63 82.31 0.87
CA SER A 920 -141.92 81.95 1.48
C SER A 920 -142.75 83.17 1.89
N SER A 921 -142.11 84.25 2.34
CA SER A 921 -142.79 85.51 2.62
C SER A 921 -143.40 86.13 1.35
N ARG A 922 -142.64 86.18 0.25
CA ARG A 922 -143.12 86.67 -1.05
C ARG A 922 -144.25 85.81 -1.63
N GLU A 923 -144.20 84.49 -1.43
CA GLU A 923 -145.24 83.57 -1.88
C GLU A 923 -146.55 83.80 -1.13
N LYS A 924 -146.51 84.02 0.20
CA LYS A 924 -147.68 84.40 1.00
C LYS A 924 -148.23 85.78 0.62
N GLU A 925 -147.36 86.73 0.30
CA GLU A 925 -147.75 88.08 -0.13
C GLU A 925 -148.44 88.05 -1.51
N LEU A 926 -147.93 87.25 -2.46
CA LEU A 926 -148.60 86.97 -3.73
C LEU A 926 -149.96 86.28 -3.55
N GLN A 927 -150.07 85.30 -2.63
CA GLN A 927 -151.37 84.68 -2.32
C GLN A 927 -152.38 85.69 -1.74
N SER A 928 -151.92 86.65 -0.93
CA SER A 928 -152.78 87.73 -0.42
C SER A 928 -153.22 88.70 -1.54
N GLN A 929 -152.31 89.06 -2.46
CA GLN A 929 -152.67 89.89 -3.63
C GLN A 929 -153.69 89.22 -4.55
N ILE A 930 -153.59 87.90 -4.75
CA ILE A 930 -154.60 87.14 -5.52
C ILE A 930 -155.97 87.18 -4.80
N ALA A 931 -156.01 86.90 -3.50
CA ALA A 931 -157.25 86.92 -2.70
C ALA A 931 -157.83 88.35 -2.52
N GLU A 932 -157.04 89.39 -2.71
CA GLU A 932 -157.50 90.78 -2.79
C GLU A 932 -158.08 91.10 -4.17
N GLN A 933 -157.42 90.68 -5.26
CA GLN A 933 -157.92 90.82 -6.62
C GLN A 933 -159.21 90.02 -6.89
N GLU A 934 -159.38 88.86 -6.26
CA GLU A 934 -160.63 88.09 -6.28
C GLU A 934 -161.79 88.87 -5.62
N ARG A 935 -161.55 89.51 -4.46
CA ARG A 935 -162.56 90.33 -3.77
C ARG A 935 -162.86 91.64 -4.49
N ASP A 936 -161.87 92.27 -5.13
CA ASP A 936 -162.12 93.43 -5.98
C ASP A 936 -162.96 93.07 -7.22
N SER A 937 -162.77 91.87 -7.76
CA SER A 937 -163.59 91.34 -8.86
C SER A 937 -165.05 91.10 -8.43
N GLU A 938 -165.25 90.56 -7.21
CA GLU A 938 -166.58 90.41 -6.60
C GLU A 938 -167.25 91.77 -6.33
N ILE A 939 -166.50 92.75 -5.81
CA ILE A 939 -166.96 94.13 -5.63
C ILE A 939 -167.34 94.78 -6.97
N GLN A 940 -166.62 94.49 -8.05
CA GLN A 940 -166.95 95.03 -9.38
C GLN A 940 -168.22 94.40 -9.96
N LEU A 941 -168.43 93.09 -9.78
CA LEU A 941 -169.68 92.42 -10.16
C LEU A 941 -170.89 93.00 -9.40
N LEU A 942 -170.74 93.29 -8.10
CA LEU A 942 -171.78 93.93 -7.29
C LEU A 942 -172.09 95.37 -7.74
N LYS A 943 -171.08 96.13 -8.22
CA LYS A 943 -171.29 97.47 -8.82
C LYS A 943 -172.07 97.39 -10.14
N GLU A 944 -171.81 96.39 -10.98
CA GLU A 944 -172.56 96.20 -12.23
C GLU A 944 -174.03 95.83 -11.98
N GLN A 945 -174.30 95.01 -10.94
CA GLN A 945 -175.67 94.73 -10.50
C GLN A 945 -176.40 95.98 -9.99
N LEU A 946 -175.71 96.86 -9.24
CA LEU A 946 -176.27 98.13 -8.79
C LEU A 946 -176.64 99.04 -9.98
N ALA A 947 -175.73 99.20 -10.94
CA ALA A 947 -175.93 100.05 -12.12
C ALA A 947 -177.06 99.57 -13.06
N LEU A 948 -177.36 98.27 -13.05
CA LEU A 948 -178.54 97.71 -13.72
C LEU A 948 -179.83 98.15 -13.02
N ALA A 949 -179.92 98.02 -11.70
CA ALA A 949 -181.08 98.44 -10.92
C ALA A 949 -181.34 99.96 -11.01
N GLU A 950 -180.28 100.77 -11.00
CA GLU A 950 -180.38 102.23 -11.22
C GLU A 950 -180.94 102.57 -12.61
N ASN A 951 -180.60 101.80 -13.65
CA ASN A 951 -181.15 101.97 -15.00
C ASN A 951 -182.64 101.61 -15.08
N GLU A 952 -183.09 100.52 -14.44
CA GLU A 952 -184.52 100.17 -14.40
C GLU A 952 -185.34 101.27 -13.70
N LEU A 953 -184.83 101.81 -12.59
CA LEU A 953 -185.46 102.91 -11.86
C LEU A 953 -185.48 104.20 -12.68
N ALA A 954 -184.44 104.47 -13.47
CA ALA A 954 -184.41 105.57 -14.43
C ALA A 954 -185.39 105.40 -15.60
N VAL A 955 -185.68 104.16 -16.04
CA VAL A 955 -186.74 103.89 -17.04
C VAL A 955 -188.13 104.18 -16.46
N GLN A 956 -188.45 103.64 -15.28
CA GLN A 956 -189.75 103.91 -14.62
C GLN A 956 -190.00 105.41 -14.37
N SER A 957 -188.93 106.19 -14.12
CA SER A 957 -189.01 107.65 -13.97
C SER A 957 -189.41 108.37 -15.29
N ARG A 958 -188.97 107.86 -16.45
CA ARG A 958 -189.36 108.37 -17.78
C ARG A 958 -190.83 108.09 -18.07
N ASP A 959 -191.29 106.86 -17.78
CA ASP A 959 -192.69 106.47 -17.99
C ASP A 959 -193.64 107.34 -17.13
N PHE A 960 -193.25 107.62 -15.88
CA PHE A 960 -194.00 108.50 -14.99
C PHE A 960 -194.04 109.96 -15.49
N THR A 961 -192.97 110.46 -16.13
CA THR A 961 -193.00 111.79 -16.76
C THR A 961 -193.82 111.82 -18.05
N GLN A 962 -193.83 110.73 -18.83
CA GLN A 962 -194.66 110.62 -20.04
C GLN A 962 -196.16 110.63 -19.70
N LEU A 963 -196.59 109.88 -18.68
CA LEU A 963 -197.95 109.93 -18.13
C LEU A 963 -198.33 111.32 -17.59
N ARG A 964 -197.38 112.04 -16.99
CA ARG A 964 -197.65 113.40 -16.49
C ARG A 964 -197.91 114.40 -17.62
N ASN A 965 -197.25 114.25 -18.76
CA ASN A 965 -197.41 115.13 -19.91
C ASN A 965 -198.78 114.96 -20.59
N THR A 966 -199.34 113.74 -20.66
CA THR A 966 -200.66 113.52 -21.26
C THR A 966 -201.78 114.19 -20.45
N THR A 967 -201.67 114.24 -19.12
CA THR A 967 -202.60 114.99 -18.26
C THR A 967 -202.60 116.49 -18.58
N VAL A 968 -201.42 117.11 -18.70
CA VAL A 968 -201.29 118.54 -19.02
C VAL A 968 -201.86 118.87 -20.41
N GLN A 969 -201.73 117.95 -21.37
CA GLN A 969 -202.30 118.13 -22.71
C GLN A 969 -203.84 118.17 -22.67
N LEU A 970 -204.48 117.26 -21.91
CA LEU A 970 -205.94 117.25 -21.71
C LEU A 970 -206.45 118.52 -20.99
N GLU A 971 -205.70 119.05 -20.03
CA GLU A 971 -206.03 120.35 -19.41
C GLU A 971 -205.96 121.51 -20.41
N SER A 972 -205.03 121.47 -21.36
CA SER A 972 -204.85 122.53 -22.36
C SER A 972 -206.02 122.62 -23.36
N GLU A 973 -206.55 121.49 -23.81
CA GLU A 973 -207.68 121.43 -24.76
C GLU A 973 -209.00 121.87 -24.10
N LEU A 974 -209.17 121.55 -22.80
CA LEU A 974 -210.28 122.02 -21.98
C LEU A 974 -210.30 123.56 -21.86
N ASP A 975 -209.15 124.22 -21.87
CA ASP A 975 -209.06 125.68 -21.75
C ASP A 975 -209.05 126.39 -23.12
N ILE A 976 -208.57 125.74 -24.19
CA ILE A 976 -208.75 126.21 -25.58
C ILE A 976 -210.23 126.28 -25.94
N THR A 977 -211.01 125.23 -25.65
CA THR A 977 -212.46 125.22 -25.94
C THR A 977 -213.23 126.28 -25.15
N LYS A 978 -212.86 126.52 -23.88
CA LYS A 978 -213.42 127.63 -23.06
C LYS A 978 -213.07 129.00 -23.63
N ARG A 979 -211.85 129.20 -24.15
CA ARG A 979 -211.45 130.45 -24.81
C ARG A 979 -212.13 130.64 -26.17
N GLN A 980 -212.29 129.59 -26.98
CA GLN A 980 -212.97 129.66 -28.28
C GLN A 980 -214.46 130.00 -28.15
N LEU A 981 -215.18 129.41 -27.18
CA LEU A 981 -216.56 129.79 -26.91
C LEU A 981 -216.66 131.25 -26.42
N GLY A 982 -215.64 131.72 -25.70
CA GLY A 982 -215.47 133.13 -25.32
C GLY A 982 -215.26 134.07 -26.52
N THR A 983 -214.44 133.71 -27.51
CA THR A 983 -214.20 134.55 -28.70
C THR A 983 -215.35 134.51 -29.70
N GLU A 984 -216.01 133.37 -29.91
CA GLU A 984 -217.26 133.29 -30.70
C GLU A 984 -218.37 134.15 -30.06
N ARG A 985 -218.40 134.25 -28.72
CA ARG A 985 -219.25 135.20 -28.01
C ARG A 985 -218.76 136.64 -28.09
N PHE A 986 -217.45 136.91 -28.10
CA PHE A 986 -216.92 138.28 -28.18
C PHE A 986 -216.93 138.89 -29.59
N GLU A 987 -216.82 138.10 -30.66
CA GLU A 987 -217.20 138.58 -32.00
C GLU A 987 -218.71 138.85 -32.11
N ARG A 988 -219.47 138.54 -31.05
CA ARG A 988 -220.86 138.93 -30.84
C ARG A 988 -221.09 139.91 -29.67
N GLU A 989 -220.04 140.27 -28.91
CA GLU A 989 -219.75 141.67 -28.49
C GLU A 989 -219.54 142.60 -29.71
N ARG A 990 -219.46 142.05 -30.93
CA ARG A 990 -219.67 142.79 -32.20
C ARG A 990 -220.86 142.28 -33.03
N ALA A 991 -221.94 141.90 -32.33
CA ALA A 991 -223.28 141.71 -32.87
C ALA A 991 -224.31 142.43 -31.97
N VAL A 992 -225.56 142.56 -32.44
CA VAL A 992 -226.64 143.32 -31.77
C VAL A 992 -227.37 142.44 -30.73
N GLN A 993 -227.24 142.64 -29.42
CA GLN A 993 -226.28 143.49 -28.71
C GLN A 993 -225.56 142.68 -27.60
N GLU A 994 -224.29 142.34 -27.86
CA GLU A 994 -223.26 141.87 -26.90
C GLU A 994 -223.56 140.52 -26.20
N LEU A 995 -222.71 139.49 -26.31
CA LEU A 995 -223.09 138.08 -26.06
C LEU A 995 -222.16 137.12 -25.25
N ARG A 996 -221.14 137.62 -24.53
CA ARG A 996 -220.87 137.31 -23.09
C ARG A 996 -220.38 135.89 -22.63
N LEU A 997 -219.10 135.78 -22.19
CA LEU A 997 -218.57 135.06 -20.96
C LEU A 997 -218.34 133.50 -20.85
N GLN A 998 -217.07 133.11 -20.49
CA GLN A 998 -216.52 132.39 -19.27
C GLN A 998 -216.52 130.84 -18.91
N ASN A 999 -215.34 130.35 -18.38
CA ASN A 999 -214.99 129.43 -17.22
C ASN A 999 -215.10 127.84 -17.25
N LEU A 1000 -214.52 126.96 -16.35
CA LEU A 1000 -213.27 126.82 -15.50
C LEU A 1000 -213.02 125.34 -14.93
N THR A 1001 -211.89 125.04 -14.22
CA THR A 1001 -211.52 124.15 -13.02
C THR A 1001 -211.78 122.59 -12.72
N THR A 1002 -210.73 121.88 -12.19
CA THR A 1002 -210.60 120.84 -11.04
C THR A 1002 -211.14 119.35 -11.06
N SER A 1003 -210.77 118.30 -10.22
CA SER A 1003 -209.57 117.85 -9.38
C SER A 1003 -209.80 116.56 -8.44
N TYR A 1004 -208.75 115.82 -7.93
CA TYR A 1004 -208.56 115.06 -6.59
C TYR A 1004 -208.56 113.46 -6.34
N GLN A 1005 -207.71 112.97 -5.37
CA GLN A 1005 -207.77 111.75 -4.39
C GLN A 1005 -207.48 110.24 -4.82
N LEU A 1006 -207.16 109.14 -4.04
CA LEU A 1006 -206.60 108.75 -2.66
C LEU A 1006 -206.24 107.20 -2.41
N SER A 1007 -205.64 106.77 -1.23
CA SER A 1007 -205.60 105.40 -0.51
C SER A 1007 -204.61 104.21 -0.87
N SER A 1008 -204.30 103.08 -0.13
CA SER A 1008 -204.20 102.62 1.34
C SER A 1008 -203.72 101.10 1.59
N THR A 1009 -203.53 100.57 2.86
CA THR A 1009 -203.58 99.12 3.43
C THR A 1009 -202.34 98.32 4.06
N LEU A 1010 -202.45 96.98 4.45
CA LEU A 1010 -201.76 96.22 5.58
C LEU A 1010 -201.59 94.63 5.44
N ARG A 1011 -200.64 93.90 6.15
CA ARG A 1011 -200.54 92.40 6.57
C ARG A 1011 -199.05 91.85 6.74
N THR A 1012 -198.54 90.64 7.21
CA THR A 1012 -198.87 89.32 7.93
C THR A 1012 -197.58 88.54 8.46
N SER A 1013 -197.62 87.32 9.11
CA SER A 1013 -196.43 86.58 9.71
C SER A 1013 -196.47 84.99 9.90
N SER A 1014 -195.32 84.33 10.26
CA SER A 1014 -195.10 83.01 10.99
C SER A 1014 -194.98 81.63 10.20
N PRO A 1015 -194.78 80.40 10.80
CA PRO A 1015 -193.53 79.77 11.37
C PRO A 1015 -193.26 78.21 11.17
N GLU A 1016 -192.25 77.61 11.87
CA GLU A 1016 -192.18 76.23 12.52
C GLU A 1016 -191.22 75.06 12.04
N ARG A 1017 -190.72 74.23 13.03
CA ARG A 1017 -190.05 72.87 13.06
C ARG A 1017 -188.57 72.71 12.59
N CYS A 1018 -187.59 71.99 13.22
CA CYS A 1018 -187.45 70.84 14.20
C CYS A 1018 -187.35 69.41 13.55
N HIS A 1019 -186.72 68.33 14.09
CA HIS A 1019 -186.33 67.88 15.46
C HIS A 1019 -185.16 66.80 15.50
N HIS A 1020 -184.59 66.46 16.69
CA HIS A 1020 -183.86 65.20 17.09
C HIS A 1020 -182.44 64.86 16.52
N GLN A 1021 -181.54 64.00 17.08
CA GLN A 1021 -181.39 63.12 18.29
C GLN A 1021 -179.86 62.82 18.52
N SER A 1022 -179.25 62.86 19.73
CA SER A 1022 -178.98 61.77 20.74
C SER A 1022 -177.82 60.76 20.42
N PRO A 1023 -177.27 59.95 21.36
CA PRO A 1023 -176.04 60.31 22.09
C PRO A 1023 -174.95 59.20 22.29
N ASP A 1024 -173.69 59.56 22.57
CA ASP A 1024 -172.87 58.91 23.62
C ASP A 1024 -171.58 59.70 24.01
N TRP A 1025 -171.04 59.44 25.22
CA TRP A 1025 -169.76 59.91 25.81
C TRP A 1025 -169.29 61.37 25.61
N SER A 1026 -169.51 62.22 26.62
CA SER A 1026 -168.85 63.53 26.77
C SER A 1026 -167.71 63.51 27.79
N LEU A 1027 -166.46 63.69 27.34
CA LEU A 1027 -165.26 63.87 28.16
C LEU A 1027 -164.27 64.72 27.35
N ASP A 1028 -164.18 66.00 27.67
CA ASP A 1028 -163.46 66.97 26.82
C ASP A 1028 -161.94 66.84 26.96
N ARG A 1029 -161.22 67.03 25.85
CA ARG A 1029 -159.89 66.42 25.63
C ARG A 1029 -158.83 67.46 25.25
N SER A 1030 -158.02 67.78 26.27
CA SER A 1030 -156.57 67.49 26.38
C SER A 1030 -155.67 67.70 25.14
N LEU A 1031 -154.42 68.16 25.28
CA LEU A 1031 -153.57 68.41 26.46
C LEU A 1031 -153.10 69.90 26.44
N GLU A 1032 -152.81 70.62 27.53
CA GLU A 1032 -151.98 70.33 28.73
C GLU A 1032 -150.46 70.18 28.47
N GLY A 1033 -149.68 71.16 28.92
CA GLY A 1033 -148.21 71.14 28.89
C GLY A 1033 -147.60 71.51 27.52
N GLU A 1034 -146.46 72.18 27.42
CA GLU A 1034 -145.60 72.77 28.47
C GLU A 1034 -145.20 74.21 28.11
N SER A 1035 -144.54 74.89 29.05
CA SER A 1035 -144.16 76.30 28.99
C SER A 1035 -143.40 76.75 27.73
N SER A 1036 -143.89 77.79 27.06
CA SER A 1036 -143.15 78.52 26.02
C SER A 1036 -141.91 79.23 26.60
N PHE A 1037 -140.74 79.01 26.01
CA PHE A 1037 -139.58 79.90 26.18
C PHE A 1037 -139.56 80.99 25.09
N LYS A 1038 -138.91 82.12 25.42
CA LYS A 1038 -138.95 83.38 24.66
C LYS A 1038 -137.98 83.41 23.49
N ASP A 1039 -138.18 84.41 22.64
CA ASP A 1039 -137.13 84.99 21.78
C ASP A 1039 -135.89 85.38 22.60
N PHE A 1040 -134.75 84.72 22.35
CA PHE A 1040 -133.42 85.31 22.21
C PHE A 1040 -132.41 84.32 21.62
#